data_AF-A0A0N5D2D0-F1
#
_entry.id   AF-A0A0N5D2D0-F1
#
_cell.length_a   1.000
_cell.length_b   1.000
_cell.length_c   1.000
_cell.angle_alpha   90.00
_cell.angle_beta   90.00
_cell.angle_gamma   90.00
#
_symmetry.space_group_name_H-M   'P 1'
#
loop_
_entity.id
_entity.type
_entity.pdbx_description
1 polymer ?
#
loop_
_entity_poly.entity_id
_entity_poly.type
_entity_poly.pdbx_seq_one_letter_code
_entity_poly.pdbx_strand_id
1 'polypeptide(L)'
;MNEFSFPFEPYDIQISLMRIITSCIENGKIGILESPTGTGKSMSIICSTLTWLEKYEAERKADLEQKLKSLQEAGNGDVDNDISLDEEDWLKAHIKKFNAIDSANDLFAQAENDKKIDERIQKALKNIVTERKRRSFHAVDVEEQQNNEDDVRQNGEENLCNLHFYSLQLLGESKSVDENVAKNTKEVAPTCIKIIYATRTHSQLEQFAEEIKKTRFKPRIVTLGSRQHFCINESVRALKQLGLMVERCNELRDNKSSVKRYKDGESNLVIKDSKGSCPFARNDAIEDLCDQILASKLSTVSQLVDCGQKISGCPYFASRKAVAYSQMILLPYQILFQEETRKAWGVDFKDNVIVIDEAHNLLETITSSHFVTFHVKEMNIVLSTLKPTLIQICLAEYDLDQLLKYFEETHLIIKLSKFSKRMGMVKKQETDVDHKFSVERFLQSQNSLDQHQDTCVLKDLESQCSSPSTECSSLSTEEPSTASAFCALQLFLRELRMSYRYGRIIVECPSDIDQAKISYYLMNPASQLCDLIEQSKSLILIGGTMEPSDTLIDILARSCKIDPEKDLIRRSFGHVIEKKQLLAVTITNVDKKNLIFTYEKRENPTTLKLLMTTLTQIAEVVPHGMVVFFPSYSFLDTFTQKLPMNLLQKVKPLLIEKRNSPKTLFTNFANLARTKRGALLLAVIGGKLSEGINFSDELGRAVAVVGLPYLNSSSIVLKEKLKFMQNEYGPKSGAKYYEAKCMHAINQSIGRVIRHRKDHAAIVLLDLRYEKEQVIRCLPCWIQSQLHHAMDLKNGVEHLRRFFKSMNESKS
;
A
#
# COMPACT_ATOMS: atom_id res chain seq x y z
N MET A 1 10.45 23.81 25.95
CA MET A 1 9.94 23.61 24.58
C MET A 1 9.58 22.13 24.44
N ASN A 2 8.38 21.79 23.97
CA ASN A 2 7.94 20.39 23.85
C ASN A 2 8.84 19.64 22.86
N GLU A 3 9.52 18.58 23.31
CA GLU A 3 10.55 17.78 22.61
C GLU A 3 10.25 17.48 21.13
N PHE A 4 8.98 17.26 20.77
CA PHE A 4 8.54 16.89 19.42
C PHE A 4 7.63 17.91 18.73
N SER A 5 7.50 19.13 19.30
CA SER A 5 6.61 20.17 18.76
C SER A 5 5.17 19.70 18.50
N PHE A 6 4.67 18.82 19.38
CA PHE A 6 3.30 18.29 19.30
C PHE A 6 2.29 19.45 19.39
N PRO A 7 1.23 19.48 18.56
CA PRO A 7 0.30 20.63 18.49
C PRO A 7 -0.55 20.83 19.76
N PHE A 8 -0.56 19.84 20.66
CA PHE A 8 -1.27 19.85 21.94
C PHE A 8 -0.33 19.36 23.06
N GLU A 9 -0.83 19.29 24.29
CA GLU A 9 -0.13 18.57 25.34
C GLU A 9 -0.18 17.06 25.06
N PRO A 10 0.96 16.40 24.81
CA PRO A 10 0.98 14.99 24.45
C PRO A 10 0.78 14.11 25.69
N TYR A 11 0.08 12.98 25.53
CA TYR A 11 0.00 11.94 26.55
C TYR A 11 1.35 11.23 26.72
N ASP A 12 1.60 10.66 27.91
CA ASP A 12 2.84 9.90 28.19
C ASP A 12 3.09 8.80 27.16
N ILE A 13 2.04 8.09 26.75
CA ILE A 13 2.15 7.04 25.73
C ILE A 13 2.52 7.60 24.35
N GLN A 14 2.10 8.83 24.03
CA GLN A 14 2.47 9.50 22.78
C GLN A 14 3.93 9.94 22.82
N ILE A 15 4.40 10.48 23.95
CA ILE A 15 5.81 10.83 24.15
C ILE A 15 6.68 9.58 24.03
N SER A 16 6.27 8.48 24.68
CA SER A 16 6.98 7.20 24.61
C SER A 16 7.04 6.67 23.17
N LEU A 17 5.92 6.70 22.44
CA LEU A 17 5.88 6.33 21.02
C LEU A 17 6.80 7.19 20.17
N MET A 18 6.77 8.51 20.35
CA MET A 18 7.61 9.45 19.59
C MET A 18 9.10 9.20 19.84
N ARG A 19 9.51 9.03 21.10
CA ARG A 19 10.90 8.71 21.48
C ARG A 19 11.38 7.38 20.89
N ILE A 20 10.53 6.35 20.91
CA ILE A 20 10.88 5.05 20.32
C ILE A 20 11.02 5.16 18.80
N ILE A 21 10.12 5.87 18.11
CA ILE A 21 10.25 6.09 16.66
C ILE A 21 11.56 6.81 16.35
N THR A 22 11.87 7.91 17.04
CA THR A 22 13.12 8.65 16.83
C THR A 22 14.34 7.80 17.14
N SER A 23 14.32 7.02 18.23
CA SER A 23 15.41 6.10 18.59
C SER A 23 15.63 5.01 17.54
N CYS A 24 14.56 4.45 16.95
CA CYS A 24 14.69 3.51 15.84
C CYS A 24 15.37 4.16 14.63
N ILE A 25 15.00 5.40 14.30
CA ILE A 25 15.55 6.10 13.14
C ILE A 25 17.02 6.49 13.34
N GLU A 26 17.36 7.02 14.51
CA GLU A 26 18.74 7.43 14.85
C GLU A 26 19.70 6.23 14.86
N ASN A 27 19.25 5.07 15.36
CA ASN A 27 20.06 3.86 15.47
C ASN A 27 19.95 2.90 14.27
N GLY A 28 19.21 3.29 13.22
CA GLY A 28 18.99 2.48 12.03
C GLY A 28 18.32 1.12 12.31
N LYS A 29 17.35 1.09 13.23
CA LYS A 29 16.66 -0.13 13.67
C LYS A 29 15.32 -0.33 12.97
N ILE A 30 14.83 -1.56 13.01
CA ILE A 30 13.49 -1.94 12.60
C ILE A 30 12.55 -1.80 13.81
N GLY A 31 11.60 -0.88 13.74
CA GLY A 31 10.56 -0.73 14.76
C GLY A 31 9.35 -1.60 14.45
N ILE A 32 8.94 -2.49 15.35
CA ILE A 32 7.61 -3.14 15.32
C ILE A 32 6.79 -2.59 16.47
N LEU A 33 5.88 -1.68 16.15
CA LEU A 33 5.20 -0.82 17.13
C LEU A 33 3.68 -1.05 17.10
N GLU A 34 3.10 -1.34 18.25
CA GLU A 34 1.64 -1.37 18.42
C GLU A 34 1.17 -0.11 19.15
N SER A 35 0.36 0.72 18.47
CA SER A 35 -0.27 1.90 19.09
C SER A 35 -1.78 1.83 18.89
N PRO A 36 -2.57 1.56 19.96
CA PRO A 36 -4.01 1.36 19.86
C PRO A 36 -4.74 2.51 19.17
N THR A 37 -5.90 2.23 18.58
CA THR A 37 -6.67 3.29 17.90
C THR A 37 -7.15 4.35 18.89
N GLY A 38 -7.29 5.61 18.45
CA GLY A 38 -7.73 6.71 19.32
C GLY A 38 -6.65 7.30 20.24
N THR A 39 -5.41 6.82 20.15
CA THR A 39 -4.25 7.33 20.93
C THR A 39 -3.51 8.48 20.26
N GLY A 40 -3.87 8.87 19.03
CA GLY A 40 -3.17 9.91 18.26
C GLY A 40 -1.97 9.42 17.46
N LYS A 41 -1.91 8.11 17.13
CA LYS A 41 -0.85 7.46 16.35
C LYS A 41 -0.31 8.29 15.17
N SER A 42 -1.18 8.74 14.26
CA SER A 42 -0.74 9.49 13.06
C SER A 42 -0.01 10.78 13.43
N MET A 43 -0.53 11.53 14.42
CA MET A 43 0.11 12.75 14.89
C MET A 43 1.47 12.46 15.55
N SER A 44 1.57 11.39 16.33
CA SER A 44 2.85 10.96 16.92
C SER A 44 3.88 10.59 15.86
N ILE A 45 3.49 9.86 14.80
CA ILE A 45 4.38 9.55 13.67
C ILE A 45 4.87 10.83 12.99
N ILE A 46 3.96 11.77 12.68
CA ILE A 46 4.29 13.04 12.03
C ILE A 46 5.30 13.81 12.88
N CYS A 47 5.00 14.01 14.17
CA CYS A 47 5.83 14.82 15.04
C CYS A 47 7.21 14.19 15.27
N SER A 48 7.32 12.88 15.48
CA SER A 48 8.63 12.24 15.68
C SER A 48 9.49 12.23 14.43
N THR A 49 8.90 11.89 13.28
CA THR A 49 9.65 11.78 12.01
C THR A 49 10.08 13.15 11.47
N LEU A 50 9.20 14.15 11.51
CA LEU A 50 9.53 15.50 11.03
C LEU A 50 10.47 16.26 11.99
N THR A 51 10.33 16.06 13.30
CA THR A 51 11.33 16.59 14.27
C THR A 51 12.70 16.00 13.99
N TRP A 52 12.78 14.69 13.77
CA TRP A 52 14.04 14.04 13.41
C TRP A 52 14.60 14.58 12.09
N LEU A 53 13.76 14.75 11.06
CA LEU A 53 14.21 15.24 9.75
C LEU A 53 14.77 16.67 9.84
N GLU A 54 14.09 17.60 10.52
CA GLU A 54 14.59 18.97 10.71
C GLU A 54 15.94 18.98 11.43
N LYS A 55 16.08 18.19 12.49
CA LYS A 55 17.33 18.04 13.26
C LYS A 55 18.44 17.47 12.38
N TYR A 56 18.14 16.38 11.66
CA TYR A 56 19.09 15.70 10.78
C TYR A 56 19.58 16.61 9.65
N GLU A 57 18.69 17.35 8.98
CA GLU A 57 19.06 18.28 7.92
C GLU A 57 19.93 19.43 8.45
N ALA A 58 19.61 19.97 9.63
CA ALA A 58 20.40 21.03 10.27
C ALA A 58 21.80 20.55 10.66
N GLU A 59 21.90 19.38 11.29
CA GLU A 59 23.18 18.75 11.69
C GLU A 59 24.02 18.40 10.47
N ARG A 60 23.43 17.78 9.44
CA ARG A 60 24.11 17.44 8.19
C ARG A 60 24.66 18.68 7.49
N LYS A 61 23.86 19.76 7.43
CA LYS A 61 24.29 21.01 6.81
C LYS A 61 25.44 21.66 7.57
N ALA A 62 25.38 21.70 8.90
CA ALA A 62 26.45 22.25 9.73
C ALA A 62 27.75 21.43 9.60
N ASP A 63 27.67 20.09 9.60
CA ASP A 63 28.82 19.20 9.40
C ASP A 63 29.44 19.37 8.01
N LEU A 64 28.61 19.48 6.97
CA LEU A 64 29.07 19.72 5.60
C LEU A 64 29.80 21.08 5.49
N GLU A 65 29.23 22.15 6.05
CA GLU A 65 29.85 23.48 6.07
C GLU A 65 31.17 23.50 6.84
N GLN A 66 31.26 22.78 7.96
CA GLN A 66 32.48 22.66 8.76
C GLN A 66 33.58 21.90 8.00
N LYS A 67 33.23 20.76 7.38
CA LYS A 67 34.17 19.96 6.57
C LYS A 67 34.68 20.75 5.36
N LEU A 68 33.81 21.47 4.67
CA LEU A 68 34.19 22.29 3.53
C LEU A 68 35.17 23.41 3.91
N LYS A 69 34.93 24.09 5.05
CA LYS A 69 35.87 25.09 5.59
C LYS A 69 37.23 24.49 5.91
N SER A 70 37.26 23.33 6.57
CA SER A 70 38.53 22.66 6.90
C SER A 70 39.36 22.27 5.66
N LEU A 71 38.70 21.90 4.54
CA LEU A 71 39.37 21.61 3.28
C LEU A 71 39.93 22.88 2.62
N GLN A 72 39.21 24.00 2.70
CA GLN A 72 39.67 25.29 2.17
C GLN A 72 40.87 25.82 2.95
N GLU A 73 40.88 25.66 4.27
CA GLU A 73 42.00 26.04 5.14
C GLU A 73 43.24 25.16 4.89
N ALA A 74 43.05 23.85 4.71
CA ALA A 74 44.14 22.93 4.38
C ALA A 74 44.74 23.17 2.98
N GLY A 75 43.95 23.68 2.02
CA GLY A 75 44.41 24.03 0.67
C GLY A 75 45.21 25.34 0.60
N ASN A 76 45.16 26.18 1.65
CA ASN A 76 45.87 27.47 1.73
C ASN A 76 47.17 27.41 2.56
N GLY A 77 47.55 26.25 3.10
CA GLY A 77 48.84 26.07 3.77
C GLY A 77 49.94 25.78 2.74
N ASP A 78 50.99 26.60 2.75
CA ASP A 78 52.20 26.37 1.94
C ASP A 78 52.76 24.96 2.19
N VAL A 79 52.69 24.12 1.16
CA VAL A 79 53.37 22.82 1.14
C VAL A 79 54.77 23.06 0.59
N ASP A 80 55.66 23.53 1.44
CA ASP A 80 57.10 23.43 1.21
C ASP A 80 57.77 22.71 2.37
N ASN A 81 58.58 21.72 1.96
CA ASN A 81 59.63 21.00 2.66
C ASN A 81 59.35 19.67 3.38
N ASP A 82 60.29 18.80 3.03
CA ASP A 82 60.73 17.53 3.59
C ASP A 82 59.80 16.34 3.48
N ILE A 83 60.28 15.32 2.76
CA ILE A 83 60.27 13.91 3.20
C ILE A 83 61.13 13.09 2.22
N SER A 84 62.28 12.61 2.72
CA SER A 84 63.03 11.47 2.21
C SER A 84 62.21 10.19 2.43
N LEU A 85 61.97 9.37 1.39
CA LEU A 85 61.06 8.21 1.46
C LEU A 85 61.74 6.87 1.26
N ASP A 86 61.49 5.97 2.22
CA ASP A 86 61.60 4.51 2.11
C ASP A 86 60.46 3.93 1.25
N GLU A 87 60.74 2.85 0.52
CA GLU A 87 59.92 2.30 -0.59
C GLU A 87 58.57 1.64 -0.17
N GLU A 88 58.30 1.38 1.11
CA GLU A 88 57.02 0.80 1.57
C GLU A 88 55.98 1.85 2.04
N ASP A 89 56.38 3.12 2.20
CA ASP A 89 55.50 4.17 2.73
C ASP A 89 54.76 4.97 1.64
N TRP A 90 55.26 4.97 0.40
CA TRP A 90 54.66 5.74 -0.69
C TRP A 90 53.28 5.20 -1.12
N LEU A 91 53.06 3.88 -1.11
CA LEU A 91 51.79 3.27 -1.52
C LEU A 91 50.67 3.61 -0.51
N LYS A 92 50.99 3.56 0.80
CA LYS A 92 50.07 3.96 1.87
C LYS A 92 49.77 5.45 1.82
N ALA A 93 50.78 6.29 1.58
CA ALA A 93 50.60 7.72 1.39
C ALA A 93 49.75 8.04 0.14
N HIS A 94 49.93 7.30 -0.95
CA HIS A 94 49.18 7.45 -2.19
C HIS A 94 47.72 7.02 -2.03
N ILE A 95 47.44 5.89 -1.37
CA ILE A 95 46.07 5.45 -1.04
C ILE A 95 45.39 6.47 -0.12
N LYS A 96 46.10 6.98 0.89
CA LYS A 96 45.57 8.00 1.82
C LYS A 96 45.25 9.32 1.09
N LYS A 97 46.12 9.75 0.17
CA LYS A 97 45.90 10.93 -0.68
C LYS A 97 44.73 10.72 -1.64
N PHE A 98 44.64 9.56 -2.28
CA PHE A 98 43.54 9.19 -3.18
C PHE A 98 42.21 9.18 -2.44
N ASN A 99 42.11 8.52 -1.29
CA ASN A 99 40.91 8.50 -0.46
C ASN A 99 40.51 9.90 0.05
N ALA A 100 41.49 10.76 0.36
CA ALA A 100 41.23 12.14 0.75
C ALA A 100 40.68 12.98 -0.40
N ILE A 101 41.19 12.79 -1.62
CA ILE A 101 40.67 13.44 -2.84
C ILE A 101 39.26 12.93 -3.16
N ASP A 102 39.02 11.63 -3.07
CA ASP A 102 37.71 11.02 -3.31
C ASP A 102 36.67 11.53 -2.29
N SER A 103 37.04 11.56 -1.01
CA SER A 103 36.19 12.12 0.04
C SER A 103 35.92 13.63 -0.15
N ALA A 104 36.90 14.41 -0.64
CA ALA A 104 36.68 15.82 -0.94
C ALA A 104 35.72 16.00 -2.13
N ASN A 105 35.89 15.21 -3.19
CA ASN A 105 34.98 15.21 -4.35
C ASN A 105 33.54 14.88 -3.95
N ASP A 106 33.36 13.88 -3.06
CA ASP A 106 32.03 13.53 -2.53
C ASP A 106 31.39 14.68 -1.75
N LEU A 107 32.16 15.40 -0.93
CA LEU A 107 31.67 16.55 -0.18
C LEU A 107 31.26 17.70 -1.10
N PHE A 108 32.05 17.99 -2.15
CA PHE A 108 31.69 18.97 -3.16
C PHE A 108 30.42 18.57 -3.93
N ALA A 109 30.29 17.31 -4.31
CA ALA A 109 29.10 16.79 -4.98
C ALA A 109 27.84 16.92 -4.11
N GLN A 110 27.95 16.64 -2.80
CA GLN A 110 26.85 16.84 -1.84
C GLN A 110 26.45 18.31 -1.71
N ALA A 111 27.42 19.22 -1.62
CA ALA A 111 27.14 20.66 -1.54
C ALA A 111 26.50 21.21 -2.83
N GLU A 112 26.95 20.75 -4.00
CA GLU A 112 26.37 21.11 -5.29
C GLU A 112 24.93 20.59 -5.42
N ASN A 113 24.67 19.36 -4.98
CA ASN A 113 23.35 18.77 -4.93
C ASN A 113 22.38 19.61 -4.07
N ASP A 114 22.80 19.98 -2.85
CA ASP A 114 21.99 20.82 -1.95
C ASP A 114 21.66 22.17 -2.60
N LYS A 115 22.64 22.80 -3.25
CA LYS A 115 22.46 24.06 -3.96
C LYS A 115 21.44 23.94 -5.10
N LYS A 116 21.51 22.87 -5.91
CA LYS A 116 20.54 22.60 -7.00
C LYS A 116 19.11 22.45 -6.47
N ILE A 117 18.95 21.79 -5.33
CA ILE A 117 17.64 21.64 -4.67
C ILE A 117 17.11 22.99 -4.19
N ASP A 118 17.93 23.76 -3.48
CA ASP A 118 17.56 25.08 -2.97
C ASP A 118 17.16 26.05 -4.10
N GLU A 119 17.93 26.08 -5.19
CA GLU A 119 17.61 26.89 -6.38
C GLU A 119 16.27 26.49 -7.00
N ARG A 120 16.00 25.19 -7.13
CA ARG A 120 14.72 24.68 -7.67
C ARG A 120 13.53 25.05 -6.79
N ILE A 121 13.70 25.00 -5.47
CA ILE A 121 12.65 25.36 -4.49
C ILE A 121 12.39 26.86 -4.52
N GLN A 122 13.45 27.69 -4.54
CA GLN A 122 13.31 29.15 -4.62
C GLN A 122 12.62 29.57 -5.92
N LYS A 123 12.91 28.90 -7.03
CA LYS A 123 12.20 29.10 -8.30
C LYS A 123 10.70 28.80 -8.18
N ALA A 124 10.34 27.66 -7.59
CA ALA A 124 8.94 27.28 -7.38
C ALA A 124 8.19 28.30 -6.50
N LEU A 125 8.80 28.75 -5.42
CA LEU A 125 8.22 29.76 -4.52
C LEU A 125 8.03 31.12 -5.22
N LYS A 126 9.01 31.55 -6.03
CA LYS A 126 8.92 32.80 -6.81
C LYS A 126 7.80 32.75 -7.85
N ASN A 127 7.70 31.66 -8.61
CA ASN A 127 6.67 31.49 -9.65
C ASN A 127 5.25 31.65 -9.09
N ILE A 128 5.02 31.14 -7.88
CA ILE A 128 3.76 31.29 -7.15
C ILE A 128 3.45 32.73 -6.75
N VAL A 129 4.46 33.49 -6.30
CA VAL A 129 4.27 34.90 -5.92
C VAL A 129 3.93 35.73 -7.16
N THR A 130 4.57 35.45 -8.30
CA THR A 130 4.29 36.11 -9.57
C THR A 130 2.87 35.84 -10.06
N GLU A 131 2.36 34.60 -9.91
CA GLU A 131 0.95 34.30 -10.18
C GLU A 131 -0.02 35.07 -9.27
N ARG A 132 0.30 35.20 -7.97
CA ARG A 132 -0.51 36.02 -7.03
C ARG A 132 -0.54 37.49 -7.45
N LYS A 133 0.60 38.05 -7.86
CA LYS A 133 0.67 39.43 -8.36
C LYS A 133 -0.12 39.60 -9.66
N ARG A 134 -0.03 38.64 -10.60
CA ARG A 134 -0.83 38.65 -11.85
C ARG A 134 -2.35 38.55 -11.58
N ARG A 135 -2.78 37.72 -10.63
CA ARG A 135 -4.20 37.62 -10.23
C ARG A 135 -4.69 38.82 -9.42
N SER A 136 -3.81 39.44 -8.61
CA SER A 136 -4.10 40.66 -7.87
C SER A 136 -4.19 41.88 -8.79
N PHE A 137 -3.38 41.97 -9.84
CA PHE A 137 -3.48 43.03 -10.85
C PHE A 137 -4.73 42.88 -11.71
N HIS A 138 -5.08 41.66 -12.15
CA HIS A 138 -6.34 41.41 -12.85
C HIS A 138 -7.63 41.62 -12.02
N ALA A 139 -7.52 41.72 -10.69
CA ALA A 139 -8.66 42.08 -9.83
C ALA A 139 -8.79 43.61 -9.64
N VAL A 140 -7.78 44.39 -10.02
CA VAL A 140 -7.76 45.86 -9.92
C VAL A 140 -7.91 46.51 -11.31
N ASP A 141 -7.46 45.86 -12.39
CA ASP A 141 -7.53 46.37 -13.77
C ASP A 141 -8.89 46.13 -14.48
N VAL A 142 -9.98 45.87 -13.75
CA VAL A 142 -11.35 45.83 -14.32
C VAL A 142 -12.08 47.18 -14.16
N GLU A 143 -11.53 48.14 -13.42
CA GLU A 143 -12.20 49.43 -13.20
C GLU A 143 -11.56 50.64 -13.90
N GLU A 144 -10.34 50.56 -14.44
CA GLU A 144 -9.73 51.70 -15.14
C GLU A 144 -8.93 51.25 -16.37
N GLN A 145 -9.57 51.26 -17.54
CA GLN A 145 -9.04 51.72 -18.84
C GLN A 145 -9.97 51.26 -19.99
N GLN A 146 -11.14 51.91 -20.08
CA GLN A 146 -11.64 52.33 -21.39
C GLN A 146 -10.88 53.60 -21.77
N ASN A 147 -10.52 53.73 -23.04
CA ASN A 147 -9.81 54.86 -23.69
C ASN A 147 -8.29 54.73 -23.74
N ASN A 148 -7.77 54.05 -24.76
CA ASN A 148 -7.26 54.71 -25.98
C ASN A 148 -6.57 53.67 -26.87
N GLU A 149 -6.99 53.63 -28.12
CA GLU A 149 -6.28 52.96 -29.21
C GLU A 149 -5.05 53.80 -29.63
N ASP A 150 -4.14 53.10 -30.29
CA ASP A 150 -3.09 53.56 -31.21
C ASP A 150 -1.63 53.74 -30.69
N ASP A 151 -0.81 52.84 -31.24
CA ASP A 151 0.38 53.11 -32.06
C ASP A 151 1.78 52.67 -31.57
N VAL A 152 2.57 52.26 -32.58
CA VAL A 152 4.04 52.11 -32.66
C VAL A 152 4.69 50.74 -32.36
N ARG A 153 5.15 50.15 -33.48
CA ARG A 153 6.19 49.13 -33.67
C ARG A 153 7.59 49.68 -33.30
N GLN A 154 8.49 48.84 -32.78
CA GLN A 154 9.83 48.52 -33.34
C GLN A 154 10.88 48.04 -32.31
N ASN A 155 11.78 47.20 -32.83
CA ASN A 155 13.08 46.70 -32.33
C ASN A 155 13.01 45.44 -31.43
N GLY A 156 13.53 44.27 -31.82
CA GLY A 156 14.74 43.99 -32.62
C GLY A 156 15.87 43.65 -31.65
N GLU A 157 15.99 42.37 -31.26
CA GLU A 157 17.00 41.41 -31.71
C GLU A 157 18.13 41.23 -30.68
N GLU A 158 18.71 40.01 -30.71
CA GLU A 158 19.88 39.50 -29.98
C GLU A 158 19.66 38.95 -28.55
N ASN A 159 20.11 37.74 -28.19
CA ASN A 159 20.83 36.72 -28.93
C ASN A 159 20.76 35.35 -28.22
N LEU A 160 20.95 34.32 -29.05
CA LEU A 160 21.21 32.91 -28.78
C LEU A 160 21.93 32.60 -27.45
N CYS A 161 21.39 31.66 -26.67
CA CYS A 161 22.08 30.43 -26.27
C CYS A 161 21.15 29.45 -25.55
N ASN A 162 21.45 28.15 -25.70
CA ASN A 162 20.81 26.97 -25.10
C ASN A 162 19.60 26.36 -25.82
N LEU A 163 19.80 26.05 -27.10
CA LEU A 163 19.16 24.93 -27.76
C LEU A 163 20.09 23.69 -27.69
N HIS A 164 20.25 23.12 -26.51
CA HIS A 164 20.72 21.75 -26.39
C HIS A 164 20.33 21.17 -25.03
N PHE A 165 19.95 19.89 -25.04
CA PHE A 165 19.84 19.01 -23.86
C PHE A 165 18.49 18.97 -23.11
N TYR A 166 17.58 18.08 -23.56
CA TYR A 166 17.06 16.93 -22.78
C TYR A 166 16.07 16.15 -23.65
N SER A 167 16.60 15.18 -24.38
CA SER A 167 15.84 14.16 -25.11
C SER A 167 16.50 12.82 -24.84
N LEU A 168 16.05 12.09 -23.82
CA LEU A 168 16.05 10.62 -23.74
C LEU A 168 15.24 10.23 -22.46
N GLN A 169 14.05 9.63 -22.55
CA GLN A 169 13.74 8.23 -22.89
C GLN A 169 13.39 7.46 -21.61
N LEU A 170 12.10 7.43 -21.28
CA LEU A 170 11.52 6.56 -20.25
C LEU A 170 10.80 5.41 -20.97
N LEU A 171 11.62 4.37 -21.21
CA LEU A 171 11.34 2.96 -21.50
C LEU A 171 10.71 2.61 -22.86
N GLY A 172 11.52 1.92 -23.66
CA GLY A 172 11.27 1.37 -24.98
C GLY A 172 12.63 1.15 -25.64
N GLU A 173 13.35 0.10 -25.23
CA GLU A 173 14.58 -0.31 -25.91
C GLU A 173 14.23 -1.06 -27.20
N SER A 174 14.78 -0.60 -28.31
CA SER A 174 15.22 -1.45 -29.40
C SER A 174 16.66 -1.04 -29.74
N LYS A 175 17.58 -2.00 -29.59
CA LYS A 175 18.99 -1.85 -29.90
C LYS A 175 19.18 -1.69 -31.41
N SER A 176 19.85 -0.63 -31.82
CA SER A 176 20.68 -0.64 -33.02
C SER A 176 22.02 0.01 -32.65
N VAL A 177 23.05 -0.82 -32.69
CA VAL A 177 24.44 -0.45 -32.50
C VAL A 177 24.85 0.43 -33.69
N ASP A 178 25.29 1.65 -33.41
CA ASP A 178 26.29 2.31 -34.25
C ASP A 178 27.47 2.68 -33.36
N GLU A 179 28.57 1.98 -33.60
CA GLU A 179 29.88 2.28 -33.05
C GLU A 179 30.31 3.67 -33.56
N ASN A 180 30.39 4.64 -32.67
CA ASN A 180 31.54 5.52 -32.46
C ASN A 180 31.14 6.80 -31.70
N VAL A 181 32.08 7.25 -30.85
CA VAL A 181 32.14 8.50 -30.08
C VAL A 181 31.77 8.38 -28.59
N ALA A 182 32.80 8.63 -27.79
CA ALA A 182 32.93 8.41 -26.37
C ALA A 182 32.41 9.55 -25.49
N LYS A 183 32.13 9.21 -24.22
CA LYS A 183 32.03 10.06 -23.01
C LYS A 183 30.98 11.18 -23.03
N ASN A 184 29.73 10.82 -22.70
CA ASN A 184 28.79 11.72 -22.02
C ASN A 184 28.31 11.03 -20.73
N THR A 185 28.87 11.44 -19.58
CA THR A 185 28.35 11.11 -18.25
C THR A 185 26.96 11.74 -18.08
N LYS A 186 25.92 10.90 -17.96
CA LYS A 186 24.55 11.35 -17.67
C LYS A 186 24.51 12.07 -16.31
N GLU A 187 24.10 13.33 -16.26
CA GLU A 187 23.91 14.05 -14.99
C GLU A 187 22.87 13.34 -14.11
N VAL A 188 23.25 13.04 -12.87
CA VAL A 188 22.39 12.38 -11.87
C VAL A 188 21.40 13.40 -11.30
N ALA A 189 20.12 13.05 -11.24
CA ALA A 189 19.09 13.93 -10.67
C ALA A 189 19.35 14.19 -9.17
N PRO A 190 19.10 15.40 -8.66
CA PRO A 190 19.39 15.73 -7.29
C PRO A 190 18.51 14.93 -6.31
N THR A 191 19.07 14.55 -5.17
CA THR A 191 18.39 13.72 -4.15
C THR A 191 18.53 14.33 -2.75
N CYS A 192 17.52 14.10 -1.92
CA CYS A 192 17.55 14.42 -0.50
C CYS A 192 17.02 13.22 0.29
N ILE A 193 17.30 13.20 1.60
CA ILE A 193 16.74 12.19 2.51
C ILE A 193 15.25 12.39 2.66
N LYS A 194 14.51 11.28 2.62
CA LYS A 194 13.05 11.28 2.56
C LYS A 194 12.46 10.41 3.66
N ILE A 195 11.28 10.82 4.11
CA ILE A 195 10.36 9.97 4.86
C ILE A 195 9.34 9.42 3.88
N ILE A 196 9.38 8.10 3.65
CA ILE A 196 8.42 7.38 2.82
C ILE A 196 7.35 6.82 3.75
N TYR A 197 6.14 7.38 3.67
CA TYR A 197 4.99 6.92 4.43
C TYR A 197 4.06 6.09 3.55
N ALA A 198 3.87 4.83 3.93
CA ALA A 198 3.06 3.88 3.20
C ALA A 198 1.85 3.42 4.02
N THR A 199 0.70 3.34 3.36
CA THR A 199 -0.54 2.83 3.97
C THR A 199 -1.36 1.99 2.99
N ARG A 200 -2.44 1.36 3.47
CA ARG A 200 -3.28 0.46 2.66
C ARG A 200 -4.18 1.21 1.66
N THR A 201 -4.69 2.39 2.02
CA THR A 201 -5.73 3.08 1.24
C THR A 201 -5.41 4.54 0.95
N HIS A 202 -5.89 5.06 -0.19
CA HIS A 202 -5.71 6.47 -0.55
C HIS A 202 -6.37 7.45 0.44
N SER A 203 -7.52 7.10 1.03
CA SER A 203 -8.19 7.94 2.02
C SER A 203 -7.37 8.13 3.30
N GLN A 204 -6.59 7.12 3.71
CA GLN A 204 -5.66 7.24 4.83
C GLN A 204 -4.49 8.18 4.52
N LEU A 205 -4.00 8.20 3.27
CA LEU A 205 -2.96 9.14 2.84
C LEU A 205 -3.49 10.58 2.87
N GLU A 206 -4.73 10.81 2.41
CA GLU A 206 -5.36 12.12 2.45
C GLU A 206 -5.53 12.60 3.89
N GLN A 207 -6.06 11.75 4.78
CA GLN A 207 -6.19 12.07 6.20
C GLN A 207 -4.82 12.40 6.82
N PHE A 208 -3.79 11.62 6.52
CA PHE A 208 -2.44 11.85 7.03
C PHE A 208 -1.87 13.19 6.55
N ALA A 209 -2.06 13.55 5.27
CA ALA A 209 -1.64 14.83 4.72
C ALA A 209 -2.39 16.02 5.36
N GLU A 210 -3.65 15.84 5.75
CA GLU A 210 -4.42 16.85 6.50
C GLU A 210 -3.95 17.00 7.95
N GLU A 211 -3.57 15.90 8.62
CA GLU A 211 -3.01 15.95 9.97
C GLU A 211 -1.71 16.75 10.02
N ILE A 212 -0.85 16.66 8.99
CA ILE A 212 0.39 17.46 8.93
C ILE A 212 0.09 18.97 8.97
N LYS A 213 -0.99 19.41 8.31
CA LYS A 213 -1.39 20.84 8.28
C LYS A 213 -1.75 21.40 9.66
N LYS A 214 -2.05 20.54 10.64
CA LYS A 214 -2.34 20.93 12.03
C LYS A 214 -1.06 21.18 12.85
N THR A 215 0.10 20.83 12.31
CA THR A 215 1.39 20.98 12.99
C THR A 215 2.11 22.27 12.55
N ARG A 216 3.21 22.62 13.23
CA ARG A 216 4.09 23.72 12.78
C ARG A 216 4.92 23.38 11.55
N PHE A 217 5.04 22.09 11.23
CA PHE A 217 5.94 21.61 10.19
C PHE A 217 5.41 21.99 8.80
N LYS A 218 6.33 22.33 7.89
CA LYS A 218 6.02 22.64 6.48
C LYS A 218 6.92 21.85 5.53
N PRO A 219 6.90 20.51 5.59
CA PRO A 219 7.75 19.70 4.73
C PRO A 219 7.23 19.73 3.29
N ARG A 220 8.14 19.53 2.34
CA ARG A 220 7.78 19.33 0.92
C ARG A 220 7.16 17.93 0.76
N ILE A 221 5.84 17.88 0.62
CA ILE A 221 5.07 16.62 0.56
C ILE A 221 4.63 16.35 -0.87
N VAL A 222 4.78 15.10 -1.30
CA VAL A 222 4.15 14.60 -2.52
C VAL A 222 3.33 13.34 -2.21
N THR A 223 2.09 13.31 -2.72
CA THR A 223 1.26 12.10 -2.69
C THR A 223 1.30 11.43 -4.05
N LEU A 224 1.57 10.13 -4.06
CA LEU A 224 1.68 9.28 -5.24
C LEU A 224 0.47 8.36 -5.37
N GLY A 225 0.06 8.07 -6.60
CA GLY A 225 -1.04 7.16 -6.87
C GLY A 225 -1.22 6.85 -8.36
N SER A 226 -2.06 5.87 -8.64
CA SER A 226 -2.26 5.36 -9.99
C SER A 226 -2.99 6.35 -10.89
N ARG A 227 -2.97 6.09 -12.21
CA ARG A 227 -3.75 6.87 -13.19
C ARG A 227 -5.26 6.86 -12.90
N GLN A 228 -5.79 5.82 -12.25
CA GLN A 228 -7.20 5.79 -11.82
C GLN A 228 -7.56 6.95 -10.88
N HIS A 229 -6.61 7.42 -10.07
CA HIS A 229 -6.83 8.50 -9.11
C HIS A 229 -6.42 9.87 -9.64
N PHE A 230 -5.35 9.94 -10.46
CA PHE A 230 -4.77 11.21 -10.92
C PHE A 230 -5.18 11.64 -12.33
N CYS A 231 -5.69 10.73 -13.18
CA CYS A 231 -6.01 11.08 -14.56
C CYS A 231 -7.23 12.01 -14.61
N ILE A 232 -7.07 13.12 -15.32
CA ILE A 232 -8.13 14.11 -15.57
C ILE A 232 -8.66 14.09 -17.01
N ASN A 233 -8.08 13.25 -17.88
CA ASN A 233 -8.56 13.07 -19.25
C ASN A 233 -9.76 12.10 -19.26
N GLU A 234 -10.93 12.59 -19.65
CA GLU A 234 -12.18 11.81 -19.66
C GLU A 234 -12.10 10.57 -20.55
N SER A 235 -11.46 10.67 -21.73
CA SER A 235 -11.29 9.54 -22.64
C SER A 235 -10.51 8.38 -22.03
N VAL A 236 -9.55 8.67 -21.15
CA VAL A 236 -8.76 7.66 -20.43
C VAL A 236 -9.55 7.15 -19.22
N ARG A 237 -10.20 8.03 -18.46
CA ARG A 237 -11.00 7.67 -17.28
C ARG A 237 -12.18 6.76 -17.62
N ALA A 238 -12.78 6.93 -18.80
CA ALA A 238 -13.91 6.15 -19.26
C ALA A 238 -13.62 4.64 -19.34
N LEU A 239 -12.36 4.25 -19.54
CA LEU A 239 -11.93 2.85 -19.66
C LEU A 239 -12.04 2.04 -18.36
N LYS A 240 -12.02 2.71 -17.19
CA LYS A 240 -12.10 2.14 -15.82
C LYS A 240 -11.01 1.12 -15.43
N GLN A 241 -10.55 0.27 -16.35
CA GLN A 241 -9.51 -0.74 -16.14
C GLN A 241 -8.11 -0.12 -16.21
N LEU A 242 -7.27 -0.38 -15.22
CA LEU A 242 -5.95 0.26 -15.08
C LEU A 242 -5.02 -0.02 -16.28
N GLY A 243 -5.00 -1.26 -16.80
CA GLY A 243 -4.15 -1.63 -17.95
C GLY A 243 -4.46 -0.79 -19.19
N LEU A 244 -5.73 -0.78 -19.60
CA LEU A 244 -6.23 0.03 -20.72
C LEU A 244 -5.98 1.53 -20.51
N MET A 245 -6.12 2.03 -19.28
CA MET A 245 -5.78 3.43 -18.97
C MET A 245 -4.31 3.76 -19.19
N VAL A 246 -3.40 2.81 -18.91
CA VAL A 246 -1.96 3.01 -19.10
C VAL A 246 -1.62 3.03 -20.59
N GLU A 247 -2.09 2.05 -21.35
CA GLU A 247 -1.89 1.94 -22.80
C GLU A 247 -2.41 3.19 -23.50
N ARG A 248 -3.70 3.53 -23.28
CA ARG A 248 -4.31 4.72 -23.88
C ARG A 248 -3.59 6.01 -23.51
N CYS A 249 -3.11 6.13 -22.27
CA CYS A 249 -2.35 7.30 -21.84
C CYS A 249 -0.99 7.41 -22.56
N ASN A 250 -0.34 6.29 -22.86
CA ASN A 250 0.93 6.28 -23.57
C ASN A 250 0.72 6.59 -25.06
N GLU A 251 -0.28 5.97 -25.71
CA GLU A 251 -0.68 6.30 -27.10
C GLU A 251 -0.90 7.81 -27.30
N LEU A 252 -1.68 8.42 -26.40
CA LEU A 252 -1.98 9.85 -26.45
C LEU A 252 -0.75 10.74 -26.18
N ARG A 253 0.32 10.20 -25.60
CA ARG A 253 1.55 10.97 -25.33
C ARG A 253 2.55 10.83 -26.47
N ASP A 254 2.59 9.67 -27.10
CA ASP A 254 3.55 9.36 -28.16
C ASP A 254 3.16 10.04 -29.49
N ASN A 255 1.87 10.31 -29.69
CA ASN A 255 1.34 11.16 -30.75
C ASN A 255 1.67 12.65 -30.49
N LYS A 256 2.82 13.12 -30.98
CA LYS A 256 3.28 14.53 -30.86
C LYS A 256 2.61 15.49 -31.87
N SER A 257 1.29 15.43 -32.08
CA SER A 257 0.61 16.46 -32.88
C SER A 257 0.49 17.76 -32.06
N SER A 258 1.13 18.82 -32.56
CA SER A 258 1.27 20.12 -31.93
C SER A 258 -0.06 20.87 -31.82
N VAL A 259 -0.50 21.13 -30.58
CA VAL A 259 -1.72 21.89 -30.28
C VAL A 259 -1.46 23.39 -30.46
N LYS A 260 -2.14 24.05 -31.41
CA LYS A 260 -2.18 25.53 -31.55
C LYS A 260 -3.37 26.09 -30.77
N ARG A 261 -3.16 27.20 -30.03
CA ARG A 261 -4.23 27.90 -29.27
C ARG A 261 -4.92 28.96 -30.13
N TYR A 262 -6.19 29.22 -29.85
CA TYR A 262 -6.86 30.50 -30.12
C TYR A 262 -7.61 30.94 -28.85
N LYS A 263 -7.66 32.25 -28.59
CA LYS A 263 -8.53 32.84 -27.55
C LYS A 263 -9.92 33.03 -28.16
N ASP A 264 -10.96 32.57 -27.46
CA ASP A 264 -12.33 32.98 -27.74
C ASP A 264 -12.80 33.92 -26.62
N GLY A 265 -13.64 34.88 -26.96
CA GLY A 265 -13.84 36.15 -26.26
C GLY A 265 -14.45 36.14 -24.85
N GLU A 266 -14.55 35.00 -24.16
CA GLU A 266 -14.99 34.94 -22.75
C GLU A 266 -14.14 33.92 -21.98
N SER A 267 -13.98 34.16 -20.67
CA SER A 267 -12.92 33.68 -19.77
C SER A 267 -12.85 32.16 -19.48
N ASN A 268 -13.05 31.28 -20.47
CA ASN A 268 -12.84 29.84 -20.39
C ASN A 268 -11.96 29.33 -21.54
N LEU A 269 -10.86 28.66 -21.21
CA LEU A 269 -10.00 27.97 -22.20
C LEU A 269 -10.71 26.72 -22.71
N VAL A 270 -11.35 26.79 -23.89
CA VAL A 270 -11.90 25.60 -24.56
C VAL A 270 -10.80 24.97 -25.41
N ILE A 271 -10.44 23.72 -25.08
CA ILE A 271 -9.49 22.91 -25.85
C ILE A 271 -10.29 22.15 -26.93
N LYS A 272 -9.98 22.35 -28.20
CA LYS A 272 -10.48 21.46 -29.27
C LYS A 272 -9.64 20.18 -29.25
N ASP A 273 -10.31 19.02 -29.23
CA ASP A 273 -9.67 17.71 -29.32
C ASP A 273 -8.79 17.62 -30.58
N SER A 274 -7.48 17.79 -30.43
CA SER A 274 -6.54 17.34 -31.46
C SER A 274 -6.59 15.82 -31.47
N LYS A 275 -7.14 15.24 -32.54
CA LYS A 275 -7.16 13.79 -32.80
C LYS A 275 -5.73 13.24 -32.76
N GLY A 276 -5.25 12.86 -31.58
CA GLY A 276 -3.92 12.25 -31.42
C GLY A 276 -3.29 12.44 -30.05
N SER A 277 -3.28 13.65 -29.47
CA SER A 277 -2.44 13.97 -28.30
C SER A 277 -3.21 14.28 -27.02
N CYS A 278 -2.63 13.98 -25.85
CA CYS A 278 -3.26 14.27 -24.55
C CYS A 278 -3.17 15.78 -24.25
N PRO A 279 -4.29 16.48 -24.05
CA PRO A 279 -4.29 17.94 -23.84
C PRO A 279 -3.60 18.38 -22.53
N PHE A 280 -3.49 17.46 -21.56
CA PHE A 280 -2.87 17.70 -20.26
C PHE A 280 -1.39 17.32 -20.21
N ALA A 281 -0.82 16.74 -21.27
CA ALA A 281 0.57 16.27 -21.30
C ALA A 281 1.60 17.39 -21.57
N ARG A 282 1.20 18.66 -21.45
CA ARG A 282 2.05 19.81 -21.73
C ARG A 282 3.10 20.01 -20.62
N ASN A 283 4.36 20.16 -21.02
CA ASN A 283 5.48 20.26 -20.09
C ASN A 283 5.42 21.52 -19.19
N ASP A 284 5.00 22.67 -19.74
CA ASP A 284 4.86 23.92 -18.99
C ASP A 284 3.85 23.79 -17.85
N ALA A 285 2.63 23.32 -18.16
CA ALA A 285 1.57 23.13 -17.17
C ALA A 285 1.91 22.04 -16.13
N ILE A 286 2.67 21.01 -16.53
CA ILE A 286 3.17 19.99 -15.60
C ILE A 286 4.21 20.58 -14.64
N GLU A 287 5.12 21.45 -15.12
CA GLU A 287 6.08 22.15 -14.26
C GLU A 287 5.38 23.12 -13.30
N ASP A 288 4.36 23.85 -13.74
CA ASP A 288 3.59 24.75 -12.89
C ASP A 288 2.89 23.99 -11.74
N LEU A 289 2.32 22.81 -12.03
CA LEU A 289 1.76 21.95 -10.99
C LEU A 289 2.84 21.39 -10.06
N CYS A 290 4.00 21.01 -10.61
CA CYS A 290 5.15 20.56 -9.82
C CYS A 290 5.58 21.65 -8.83
N ASP A 291 5.68 22.91 -9.28
CA ASP A 291 6.02 24.06 -8.44
C ASP A 291 5.04 24.23 -7.27
N GLN A 292 3.74 24.02 -7.52
CA GLN A 292 2.72 24.09 -6.46
C GLN A 292 2.80 22.95 -5.45
N ILE A 293 3.22 21.75 -5.87
CA ILE A 293 3.53 20.64 -4.96
C ILE A 293 4.73 21.01 -4.09
N LEU A 294 5.82 21.45 -4.71
CA LEU A 294 7.07 21.77 -4.00
C LEU A 294 6.91 22.94 -3.02
N ALA A 295 6.02 23.88 -3.31
CA ALA A 295 5.65 24.95 -2.39
C ALA A 295 4.66 24.52 -1.28
N SER A 296 4.38 23.22 -1.16
CA SER A 296 3.52 22.62 -0.12
C SER A 296 2.08 23.14 -0.13
N LYS A 297 1.57 23.62 -1.28
CA LYS A 297 0.17 24.03 -1.43
C LYS A 297 -0.76 22.86 -1.71
N LEU A 298 -0.27 21.89 -2.46
CA LEU A 298 -1.02 20.74 -2.95
C LEU A 298 -0.46 19.47 -2.30
N SER A 299 -1.08 19.03 -1.20
CA SER A 299 -0.61 17.86 -0.44
C SER A 299 -1.47 16.61 -0.68
N THR A 300 -2.69 16.77 -1.21
CA THR A 300 -3.66 15.69 -1.41
C THR A 300 -3.96 15.44 -2.88
N VAL A 301 -4.44 14.23 -3.19
CA VAL A 301 -4.80 13.84 -4.57
C VAL A 301 -5.94 14.71 -5.09
N SER A 302 -7.00 14.94 -4.29
CA SER A 302 -8.12 15.80 -4.68
C SER A 302 -7.65 17.22 -5.05
N GLN A 303 -6.81 17.85 -4.23
CA GLN A 303 -6.29 19.18 -4.52
C GLN A 303 -5.46 19.21 -5.81
N LEU A 304 -4.68 18.16 -6.06
CA LEU A 304 -3.87 18.02 -7.28
C LEU A 304 -4.71 17.87 -8.53
N VAL A 305 -5.76 17.05 -8.46
CA VAL A 305 -6.71 16.84 -9.55
C VAL A 305 -7.45 18.14 -9.88
N ASP A 306 -7.99 18.82 -8.87
CA ASP A 306 -8.73 20.08 -9.05
C ASP A 306 -7.84 21.19 -9.62
N CYS A 307 -6.59 21.27 -9.17
CA CYS A 307 -5.64 22.25 -9.70
C CYS A 307 -5.21 21.89 -11.13
N GLY A 308 -4.99 20.61 -11.41
CA GLY A 308 -4.61 20.13 -12.74
C GLY A 308 -5.67 20.41 -13.80
N GLN A 309 -6.96 20.35 -13.44
CA GLN A 309 -8.05 20.78 -14.31
C GLN A 309 -7.96 22.29 -14.63
N LYS A 310 -7.72 23.12 -13.61
CA LYS A 310 -7.64 24.59 -13.77
C LYS A 310 -6.46 25.04 -14.63
N ILE A 311 -5.30 24.40 -14.47
CA ILE A 311 -4.05 24.77 -15.15
C ILE A 311 -3.85 23.97 -16.45
N SER A 312 -4.72 22.98 -16.70
CA SER A 312 -4.60 22.04 -17.83
C SER A 312 -3.25 21.31 -17.84
N GLY A 313 -2.76 20.92 -16.66
CA GLY A 313 -1.54 20.13 -16.49
C GLY A 313 -1.85 18.75 -15.92
N CYS A 314 -1.07 17.73 -16.30
CA CYS A 314 -1.29 16.35 -15.84
C CYS A 314 -0.83 16.14 -14.39
N PRO A 315 -1.74 15.87 -13.43
CA PRO A 315 -1.39 15.65 -12.02
C PRO A 315 -0.48 14.44 -11.80
N TYR A 316 -0.68 13.38 -12.59
CA TYR A 316 0.10 12.14 -12.52
C TYR A 316 1.59 12.37 -12.83
N PHE A 317 1.92 13.13 -13.88
CA PHE A 317 3.32 13.40 -14.21
C PHE A 317 3.93 14.49 -13.33
N ALA A 318 3.15 15.48 -12.89
CA ALA A 318 3.60 16.51 -11.96
C ALA A 318 4.04 15.91 -10.62
N SER A 319 3.23 15.02 -10.03
CA SER A 319 3.59 14.32 -8.78
C SER A 319 4.88 13.50 -8.92
N ARG A 320 5.06 12.76 -10.00
CA ARG A 320 6.30 12.00 -10.26
C ARG A 320 7.54 12.89 -10.37
N LYS A 321 7.45 14.05 -11.02
CA LYS A 321 8.57 15.01 -11.09
C LYS A 321 8.93 15.60 -9.73
N ALA A 322 7.95 15.81 -8.85
CA ALA A 322 8.17 16.35 -7.52
C ALA A 322 8.90 15.40 -6.56
N VAL A 323 8.94 14.08 -6.85
CA VAL A 323 9.54 13.05 -5.98
C VAL A 323 10.99 13.32 -5.63
N ALA A 324 11.80 13.80 -6.59
CA ALA A 324 13.23 14.06 -6.38
C ALA A 324 13.49 15.10 -5.27
N TYR A 325 12.64 16.12 -5.19
CA TYR A 325 12.81 17.30 -4.32
C TYR A 325 11.95 17.25 -3.05
N SER A 326 11.10 16.23 -2.90
CA SER A 326 10.17 16.10 -1.77
C SER A 326 10.84 15.43 -0.57
N GLN A 327 10.59 15.97 0.62
CA GLN A 327 11.04 15.44 1.91
C GLN A 327 10.14 14.32 2.42
N MET A 328 8.87 14.34 2.05
CA MET A 328 7.90 13.34 2.47
C MET A 328 7.13 12.80 1.28
N ILE A 329 7.17 11.47 1.11
CA ILE A 329 6.48 10.77 0.04
C ILE A 329 5.34 9.95 0.66
N LEU A 330 4.12 10.24 0.27
CA LEU A 330 2.92 9.51 0.69
C LEU A 330 2.51 8.57 -0.45
N LEU A 331 2.51 7.26 -0.21
CA LEU A 331 2.18 6.27 -1.25
C LEU A 331 1.42 5.05 -0.68
N PRO A 332 0.64 4.33 -1.49
CA PRO A 332 0.00 3.10 -1.04
C PRO A 332 0.94 1.90 -1.17
N TYR A 333 0.65 0.82 -0.42
CA TYR A 333 1.48 -0.40 -0.39
C TYR A 333 1.82 -0.97 -1.78
N GLN A 334 0.89 -0.89 -2.73
CA GLN A 334 1.08 -1.43 -4.07
C GLN A 334 2.25 -0.77 -4.80
N ILE A 335 2.45 0.53 -4.61
CA ILE A 335 3.57 1.26 -5.23
C ILE A 335 4.88 0.96 -4.50
N LEU A 336 4.84 0.72 -3.18
CA LEU A 336 6.03 0.39 -2.39
C LEU A 336 6.63 -0.97 -2.81
N PHE A 337 5.78 -1.99 -2.98
CA PHE A 337 6.22 -3.38 -3.20
C PHE A 337 6.32 -3.78 -4.67
N GLN A 338 5.82 -2.97 -5.60
CA GLN A 338 6.04 -3.20 -7.03
C GLN A 338 7.31 -2.50 -7.47
N GLU A 339 8.38 -3.27 -7.63
CA GLU A 339 9.71 -2.76 -7.97
C GLU A 339 9.73 -1.94 -9.26
N GLU A 340 9.06 -2.39 -10.32
CA GLU A 340 9.02 -1.69 -11.60
C GLU A 340 8.32 -0.33 -11.47
N THR A 341 7.17 -0.29 -10.78
CA THR A 341 6.43 0.94 -10.50
C THR A 341 7.27 1.90 -9.66
N ARG A 342 7.90 1.37 -8.60
CA ARG A 342 8.74 2.12 -7.67
C ARG A 342 9.93 2.78 -8.38
N LYS A 343 10.69 2.00 -9.15
CA LYS A 343 11.83 2.49 -9.95
C LYS A 343 11.38 3.53 -10.97
N ALA A 344 10.29 3.26 -11.70
CA ALA A 344 9.76 4.21 -12.67
C ALA A 344 9.35 5.55 -12.04
N TRP A 345 8.97 5.57 -10.77
CA TRP A 345 8.50 6.78 -10.08
C TRP A 345 9.61 7.49 -9.31
N GLY A 346 10.85 6.98 -9.35
CA GLY A 346 12.00 7.57 -8.67
C GLY A 346 11.94 7.43 -7.16
N VAL A 347 11.25 6.41 -6.65
CA VAL A 347 11.18 6.11 -5.22
C VAL A 347 12.29 5.13 -4.86
N ASP A 348 13.34 5.64 -4.22
CA ASP A 348 14.47 4.83 -3.76
C ASP A 348 14.37 4.56 -2.25
N PHE A 349 14.84 3.40 -1.82
CA PHE A 349 14.92 3.03 -0.40
C PHE A 349 16.21 3.48 0.24
N LYS A 350 17.29 3.60 -0.54
CA LYS A 350 18.64 3.89 -0.05
C LYS A 350 18.66 5.09 0.89
N ASP A 351 19.13 4.87 2.12
CA ASP A 351 19.31 5.87 3.18
C ASP A 351 18.04 6.62 3.62
N ASN A 352 16.86 6.21 3.14
CA ASN A 352 15.58 6.83 3.47
C ASN A 352 14.90 6.14 4.65
N VAL A 353 14.03 6.87 5.35
CA VAL A 353 13.20 6.34 6.44
C VAL A 353 11.88 5.85 5.88
N ILE A 354 11.51 4.61 6.17
CA ILE A 354 10.28 4.00 5.67
C ILE A 354 9.33 3.74 6.84
N VAL A 355 8.12 4.29 6.77
CA VAL A 355 7.06 4.07 7.75
C VAL A 355 5.89 3.38 7.08
N ILE A 356 5.55 2.19 7.54
CA ILE A 356 4.42 1.38 7.07
C ILE A 356 3.34 1.40 8.16
N ASP A 357 2.24 2.10 7.91
CA ASP A 357 1.11 2.22 8.84
C ASP A 357 -0.04 1.26 8.49
N GLU A 358 -0.65 0.67 9.53
CA GLU A 358 -1.56 -0.48 9.45
C GLU A 358 -0.84 -1.75 8.97
N ALA A 359 0.36 -1.98 9.52
CA ALA A 359 1.24 -3.08 9.14
C ALA A 359 0.74 -4.49 9.53
N HIS A 360 -0.35 -4.62 10.31
CA HIS A 360 -0.91 -5.93 10.69
C HIS A 360 -1.40 -6.74 9.48
N ASN A 361 -1.76 -6.06 8.38
CA ASN A 361 -2.17 -6.68 7.11
C ASN A 361 -1.05 -6.68 6.05
N LEU A 362 0.18 -6.32 6.42
CA LEU A 362 1.30 -6.15 5.47
C LEU A 362 1.58 -7.42 4.67
N LEU A 363 1.89 -8.52 5.34
CA LEU A 363 2.25 -9.79 4.68
C LEU A 363 1.10 -10.33 3.83
N GLU A 364 -0.14 -10.11 4.25
CA GLU A 364 -1.32 -10.52 3.50
C GLU A 364 -1.50 -9.67 2.23
N THR A 365 -1.30 -8.36 2.33
CA THR A 365 -1.38 -7.46 1.18
C THR A 365 -0.31 -7.77 0.14
N ILE A 366 0.92 -8.08 0.58
CA ILE A 366 1.98 -8.55 -0.31
C ILE A 366 1.56 -9.87 -0.96
N THR A 367 1.09 -10.84 -0.17
CA THR A 367 0.65 -12.15 -0.70
C THR A 367 -0.46 -12.00 -1.75
N SER A 368 -1.46 -11.17 -1.49
CA SER A 368 -2.55 -10.89 -2.43
C SER A 368 -2.08 -10.17 -3.69
N SER A 369 -1.02 -9.36 -3.62
CA SER A 369 -0.47 -8.65 -4.78
C SER A 369 0.26 -9.59 -5.73
N HIS A 370 0.81 -10.69 -5.21
CA HIS A 370 1.45 -11.76 -5.97
C HIS A 370 0.53 -12.95 -6.22
N PHE A 371 -0.76 -12.86 -5.87
CA PHE A 371 -1.72 -13.92 -6.15
C PHE A 371 -2.32 -13.73 -7.54
N VAL A 372 -1.89 -14.54 -8.50
CA VAL A 372 -2.36 -14.50 -9.88
C VAL A 372 -3.06 -15.79 -10.22
N THR A 373 -4.24 -15.69 -10.83
CA THR A 373 -5.04 -16.81 -11.32
C THR A 373 -5.15 -16.73 -12.83
N PHE A 374 -4.96 -17.87 -13.49
CA PHE A 374 -5.11 -18.05 -14.93
C PHE A 374 -6.11 -19.17 -15.19
N HIS A 375 -7.23 -18.82 -15.84
CA HIS A 375 -8.33 -19.74 -16.12
C HIS A 375 -8.10 -20.51 -17.43
N VAL A 376 -8.67 -21.72 -17.53
CA VAL A 376 -8.58 -22.52 -18.77
C VAL A 376 -9.24 -21.80 -19.96
N LYS A 377 -10.31 -21.02 -19.74
CA LYS A 377 -10.93 -20.20 -20.81
C LYS A 377 -9.95 -19.16 -21.38
N GLU A 378 -9.24 -18.45 -20.51
CA GLU A 378 -8.22 -17.48 -20.91
C GLU A 378 -7.08 -18.18 -21.64
N MET A 379 -6.65 -19.34 -21.13
CA MET A 379 -5.62 -20.16 -21.76
C MET A 379 -6.02 -20.61 -23.17
N ASN A 380 -7.28 -21.03 -23.37
CA ASN A 380 -7.78 -21.44 -24.70
C ASN A 380 -7.80 -20.27 -25.68
N ILE A 381 -8.20 -19.07 -25.24
CA ILE A 381 -8.15 -17.85 -26.07
C ILE A 381 -6.72 -17.55 -26.49
N VAL A 382 -5.79 -17.57 -25.52
CA VAL A 382 -4.37 -17.35 -25.79
C VAL A 382 -3.85 -18.41 -26.77
N LEU A 383 -4.11 -19.69 -26.55
CA LEU A 383 -3.70 -20.78 -27.45
C LEU A 383 -4.28 -20.65 -28.87
N SER A 384 -5.54 -20.25 -29.01
CA SER A 384 -6.17 -20.03 -30.31
C SER A 384 -5.61 -18.83 -31.07
N THR A 385 -5.02 -17.86 -30.35
CA THR A 385 -4.50 -16.62 -30.92
C THR A 385 -2.97 -16.63 -31.09
N LEU A 386 -2.26 -17.51 -30.36
CA LEU A 386 -0.81 -17.61 -30.36
C LEU A 386 -0.27 -18.09 -31.72
N LYS A 387 0.20 -17.14 -32.53
CA LYS A 387 1.09 -17.40 -33.65
C LYS A 387 2.54 -17.51 -33.16
N PRO A 388 3.43 -18.29 -33.81
CA PRO A 388 4.83 -18.44 -33.41
C PRO A 388 5.59 -17.12 -33.24
N THR A 389 5.26 -16.11 -34.07
CA THR A 389 5.82 -14.75 -34.00
C THR A 389 5.41 -13.97 -32.75
N LEU A 390 4.20 -14.16 -32.24
CA LEU A 390 3.74 -13.52 -31.00
C LEU A 390 4.42 -14.12 -29.76
N ILE A 391 4.79 -15.41 -29.81
CA ILE A 391 5.56 -16.08 -28.74
C ILE A 391 6.94 -15.45 -28.60
N GLN A 392 7.64 -15.20 -29.72
CA GLN A 392 8.94 -14.55 -29.70
C GLN A 392 8.88 -13.13 -29.13
N ILE A 393 7.86 -12.34 -29.49
CA ILE A 393 7.67 -10.97 -28.97
C ILE A 393 7.32 -11.01 -27.48
N CYS A 394 6.38 -11.88 -27.07
CA CYS A 394 5.99 -12.00 -25.67
C CYS A 394 7.15 -12.45 -24.78
N LEU A 395 8.06 -13.29 -25.29
CA LEU A 395 9.18 -13.82 -24.52
C LEU A 395 10.45 -12.95 -24.58
N ALA A 396 10.55 -12.03 -25.54
CA ALA A 396 11.70 -11.13 -25.68
C ALA A 396 11.88 -10.18 -24.49
N GLU A 397 10.81 -9.88 -23.75
CA GLU A 397 10.86 -9.06 -22.53
C GLU A 397 11.29 -9.83 -21.27
N TYR A 398 11.51 -11.15 -21.36
CA TYR A 398 11.75 -12.01 -20.21
C TYR A 398 13.18 -12.56 -20.21
N ASP A 399 13.78 -12.58 -19.02
CA ASP A 399 15.00 -13.36 -18.76
C ASP A 399 14.62 -14.86 -18.79
N LEU A 400 14.83 -15.46 -19.95
CA LEU A 400 14.47 -16.85 -20.23
C LEU A 400 15.25 -17.82 -19.34
N ASP A 401 16.46 -17.48 -18.91
CA ASP A 401 17.30 -18.39 -18.12
C ASP A 401 16.70 -18.62 -16.74
N GLN A 402 16.18 -17.57 -16.10
CA GLN A 402 15.54 -17.68 -14.78
C GLN A 402 14.22 -18.48 -14.86
N LEU A 403 13.46 -18.29 -15.93
CA LEU A 403 12.20 -19.00 -16.17
C LEU A 403 12.44 -20.49 -16.50
N LEU A 404 13.43 -20.78 -17.35
CA LEU A 404 13.84 -22.14 -17.67
C LEU A 404 14.32 -22.89 -16.43
N LYS A 405 15.16 -22.25 -15.61
CA LYS A 405 15.60 -22.81 -14.33
C LYS A 405 14.43 -23.14 -13.42
N TYR A 406 13.43 -22.26 -13.31
CA TYR A 406 12.22 -22.55 -12.56
C TYR A 406 11.49 -23.78 -13.10
N PHE A 407 11.31 -23.89 -14.42
CA PHE A 407 10.63 -25.05 -15.04
C PHE A 407 11.39 -26.36 -14.82
N GLU A 408 12.72 -26.34 -14.88
CA GLU A 408 13.60 -27.47 -14.64
C GLU A 408 13.53 -27.94 -13.18
N GLU A 409 13.80 -27.04 -12.22
CA GLU A 409 13.83 -27.35 -10.79
C GLU A 409 12.46 -27.79 -10.26
N THR A 410 11.37 -27.22 -10.78
CA THR A 410 10.02 -27.60 -10.36
C THR A 410 9.46 -28.80 -11.13
N HIS A 411 10.10 -29.22 -12.22
CA HIS A 411 9.57 -30.15 -13.22
C HIS A 411 8.13 -29.79 -13.64
N LEU A 412 7.81 -28.50 -13.71
CA LEU A 412 6.45 -28.02 -13.86
C LEU A 412 5.83 -28.45 -15.20
N ILE A 413 6.60 -28.45 -16.29
CA ILE A 413 6.14 -28.92 -17.61
C ILE A 413 5.66 -30.38 -17.54
N ILE A 414 6.43 -31.25 -16.87
CA ILE A 414 6.09 -32.67 -16.71
C ILE A 414 4.84 -32.81 -15.83
N LYS A 415 4.73 -32.03 -14.75
CA LYS A 415 3.56 -32.03 -13.85
C LYS A 415 2.30 -31.55 -14.57
N LEU A 416 2.38 -30.48 -15.34
CA LEU A 416 1.28 -29.95 -16.14
C LEU A 416 0.90 -30.90 -17.28
N SER A 417 1.86 -31.56 -17.94
CA SER A 417 1.59 -32.58 -18.96
C SER A 417 0.89 -33.80 -18.36
N LYS A 418 1.37 -34.32 -17.22
CA LYS A 418 0.70 -35.43 -16.50
C LYS A 418 -0.69 -35.03 -16.00
N PHE A 419 -0.83 -33.79 -15.57
CA PHE A 419 -2.10 -33.22 -15.13
C PHE A 419 -3.10 -33.10 -16.29
N SER A 420 -2.67 -32.55 -17.44
CA SER A 420 -3.45 -32.48 -18.68
C SER A 420 -3.90 -33.88 -19.13
N LYS A 421 -3.00 -34.88 -19.12
CA LYS A 421 -3.33 -36.28 -19.42
C LYS A 421 -4.35 -36.90 -18.45
N ARG A 422 -4.38 -36.48 -17.17
CA ARG A 422 -5.39 -36.89 -16.19
C ARG A 422 -6.74 -36.19 -16.40
N MET A 423 -6.73 -34.94 -16.85
CA MET A 423 -7.95 -34.19 -17.19
C MET A 423 -8.56 -34.65 -18.52
N GLY A 424 -7.74 -35.17 -19.44
CA GLY A 424 -8.11 -35.73 -20.74
C GLY A 424 -8.81 -37.10 -20.68
N MET A 425 -9.69 -37.34 -19.69
CA MET A 425 -10.62 -38.48 -19.69
C MET A 425 -12.01 -38.13 -20.28
N VAL A 426 -12.11 -37.08 -21.11
CA VAL A 426 -13.25 -36.90 -22.02
C VAL A 426 -12.73 -36.51 -23.42
N LYS A 427 -13.01 -37.42 -24.36
CA LYS A 427 -12.79 -37.42 -25.81
C LYS A 427 -11.36 -37.58 -26.32
N LYS A 428 -11.02 -38.87 -26.56
CA LYS A 428 -10.34 -39.27 -27.79
C LYS A 428 -11.09 -38.66 -28.98
N GLN A 429 -10.56 -37.60 -29.56
CA GLN A 429 -10.52 -37.47 -31.01
C GLN A 429 -9.04 -37.40 -31.38
N GLU A 430 -8.63 -38.37 -32.18
CA GLU A 430 -7.35 -38.40 -32.83
C GLU A 430 -7.25 -37.15 -33.71
N THR A 431 -6.51 -36.16 -33.24
CA THR A 431 -5.84 -35.21 -34.12
C THR A 431 -4.37 -35.29 -33.80
N ASP A 432 -3.68 -35.91 -34.73
CA ASP A 432 -2.25 -36.11 -34.81
C ASP A 432 -1.56 -34.73 -34.89
N VAL A 433 -1.27 -34.13 -33.74
CA VAL A 433 -0.35 -32.98 -33.65
C VAL A 433 0.61 -33.25 -32.52
N ASP A 434 1.72 -33.87 -32.89
CA ASP A 434 2.89 -34.15 -32.07
C ASP A 434 3.60 -32.82 -31.71
N HIS A 435 2.97 -32.00 -30.86
CA HIS A 435 3.59 -30.83 -30.25
C HIS A 435 4.50 -31.28 -29.10
N LYS A 436 5.59 -31.97 -29.46
CA LYS A 436 6.81 -31.95 -28.66
C LYS A 436 7.35 -30.52 -28.68
N PHE A 437 6.97 -29.74 -27.67
CA PHE A 437 7.66 -28.50 -27.33
C PHE A 437 9.01 -28.88 -26.71
N SER A 438 9.95 -29.36 -27.54
CA SER A 438 11.35 -29.50 -27.14
C SER A 438 11.92 -28.09 -27.12
N VAL A 439 12.25 -27.62 -25.91
CA VAL A 439 13.04 -26.40 -25.67
C VAL A 439 14.31 -26.37 -26.54
N GLU A 440 14.82 -27.53 -26.93
CA GLU A 440 15.94 -27.73 -27.85
C GLU A 440 15.70 -27.17 -29.27
N ARG A 441 14.48 -27.23 -29.83
CA ARG A 441 14.18 -26.65 -31.15
C ARG A 441 14.12 -25.13 -31.11
N PHE A 442 13.70 -24.57 -29.97
CA PHE A 442 13.65 -23.12 -29.75
C PHE A 442 15.06 -22.53 -29.67
N LEU A 443 15.97 -23.22 -28.94
CA LEU A 443 17.38 -22.84 -28.85
C LEU A 443 18.14 -22.95 -30.18
N GLN A 444 17.77 -23.90 -31.05
CA GLN A 444 18.38 -24.03 -32.38
C GLN A 444 17.95 -22.93 -33.38
N SER A 445 16.81 -22.29 -33.16
CA SER A 445 16.30 -21.21 -34.04
C SER A 445 16.93 -19.83 -33.79
N GLN A 446 17.76 -19.69 -32.75
CA GLN A 446 18.50 -18.45 -32.44
C GLN A 446 19.68 -18.19 -33.40
N ASN A 447 20.12 -19.20 -34.17
CA ASN A 447 21.31 -19.09 -35.03
C ASN A 447 21.03 -18.62 -36.47
N SER A 448 19.81 -18.21 -36.80
CA SER A 448 19.47 -17.73 -38.14
C SER A 448 18.62 -16.46 -38.05
N LEU A 449 19.26 -15.35 -37.68
CA LEU A 449 18.74 -14.00 -37.82
C LEU A 449 19.40 -13.37 -39.05
N ASP A 450 18.78 -13.57 -40.22
CA ASP A 450 19.00 -12.68 -41.36
C ASP A 450 17.87 -11.64 -41.43
N GLN A 451 18.28 -10.43 -41.78
CA GLN A 451 17.56 -9.18 -41.64
C GLN A 451 16.41 -9.02 -42.66
N HIS A 452 15.47 -8.14 -42.28
CA HIS A 452 14.52 -7.41 -43.12
C HIS A 452 13.28 -8.16 -43.63
N GLN A 453 12.15 -7.94 -42.94
CA GLN A 453 10.81 -7.63 -43.45
C GLN A 453 9.78 -8.15 -42.43
N ASP A 454 9.33 -7.35 -41.46
CA ASP A 454 8.09 -7.68 -40.72
C ASP A 454 7.51 -6.51 -39.90
N THR A 455 7.75 -5.27 -40.31
CA THR A 455 7.12 -4.07 -39.72
C THR A 455 5.68 -3.83 -40.21
N CYS A 456 5.15 -4.69 -41.10
CA CYS A 456 3.86 -4.48 -41.75
C CYS A 456 2.67 -5.14 -41.02
N VAL A 457 2.90 -6.15 -40.18
CA VAL A 457 1.80 -6.95 -39.59
C VAL A 457 1.10 -6.26 -38.40
N LEU A 458 1.76 -5.30 -37.73
CA LEU A 458 1.20 -4.57 -36.59
C LEU A 458 0.07 -3.59 -36.98
N LYS A 459 0.10 -3.02 -38.19
CA LYS A 459 -0.91 -2.04 -38.63
C LYS A 459 -2.24 -2.67 -39.05
N ASP A 460 -2.23 -3.93 -39.49
CA ASP A 460 -3.45 -4.61 -39.95
C ASP A 460 -4.32 -5.09 -38.79
N LEU A 461 -3.74 -5.40 -37.62
CA LEU A 461 -4.48 -5.80 -36.41
C LEU A 461 -5.18 -4.64 -35.69
N GLU A 462 -4.65 -3.42 -35.78
CA GLU A 462 -5.28 -2.22 -35.20
C GLU A 462 -6.53 -1.76 -35.98
N SER A 463 -6.60 -2.06 -37.28
CA SER A 463 -7.68 -1.61 -38.16
C SER A 463 -8.99 -2.40 -38.03
N GLN A 464 -8.97 -3.59 -37.40
CA GLN A 464 -10.15 -4.45 -37.25
C GLN A 464 -10.91 -4.22 -35.92
N CYS A 465 -10.37 -3.41 -35.02
CA CYS A 465 -10.95 -3.13 -33.69
C CYS A 465 -11.89 -1.91 -33.65
N SER A 466 -12.16 -1.26 -34.79
CA SER A 466 -13.00 -0.05 -34.85
C SER A 466 -14.34 -0.30 -35.55
N SER A 467 -15.33 -0.81 -34.81
CA SER A 467 -16.74 -0.49 -35.08
C SER A 467 -17.56 -0.46 -33.79
N PRO A 468 -18.41 0.58 -33.57
CA PRO A 468 -19.26 0.69 -32.39
C PRO A 468 -20.68 0.17 -32.68
N SER A 469 -21.21 -0.71 -31.82
CA SER A 469 -22.66 -0.86 -31.63
C SER A 469 -22.92 -1.39 -30.20
N THR A 470 -23.48 -0.60 -29.28
CA THR A 470 -24.88 -0.19 -29.04
C THR A 470 -25.61 -1.14 -28.09
N GLU A 471 -26.02 -0.55 -26.96
CA GLU A 471 -27.01 -0.94 -25.95
C GLU A 471 -26.74 -2.07 -24.95
N CYS A 472 -27.06 -1.73 -23.70
CA CYS A 472 -26.70 -2.41 -22.46
C CYS A 472 -27.99 -2.85 -21.75
N SER A 473 -28.10 -4.12 -21.38
CA SER A 473 -28.90 -4.53 -20.22
C SER A 473 -28.55 -5.94 -19.70
N SER A 474 -28.32 -5.98 -18.39
CA SER A 474 -28.39 -7.11 -17.44
C SER A 474 -27.36 -8.26 -17.51
N LEU A 475 -26.63 -8.40 -16.38
CA LEU A 475 -25.99 -9.62 -15.82
C LEU A 475 -25.75 -10.77 -16.80
N SER A 476 -24.65 -10.69 -17.54
CA SER A 476 -24.00 -11.84 -18.16
C SER A 476 -22.51 -11.78 -17.85
N THR A 477 -21.93 -12.92 -17.49
CA THR A 477 -20.47 -13.14 -17.47
C THR A 477 -19.87 -12.62 -18.78
N GLU A 478 -19.19 -11.47 -18.73
CA GLU A 478 -18.45 -10.94 -19.87
C GLU A 478 -17.38 -11.97 -20.28
N GLU A 479 -17.40 -12.39 -21.55
CA GLU A 479 -16.36 -13.27 -22.06
C GLU A 479 -15.01 -12.50 -22.05
N PRO A 480 -13.92 -13.14 -21.60
CA PRO A 480 -12.62 -12.47 -21.55
C PRO A 480 -12.17 -12.09 -22.97
N SER A 481 -11.84 -10.81 -23.17
CA SER A 481 -11.22 -10.33 -24.41
C SER A 481 -9.83 -10.95 -24.62
N THR A 482 -9.39 -11.02 -25.88
CA THR A 482 -8.03 -11.46 -26.23
C THR A 482 -6.95 -10.69 -25.45
N ALA A 483 -7.06 -9.36 -25.38
CA ALA A 483 -6.11 -8.52 -24.64
C ALA A 483 -6.08 -8.88 -23.14
N SER A 484 -7.24 -9.09 -22.52
CA SER A 484 -7.29 -9.51 -21.10
C SER A 484 -6.65 -10.88 -20.87
N ALA A 485 -6.81 -11.82 -21.80
CA ALA A 485 -6.24 -13.16 -21.66
C ALA A 485 -4.70 -13.15 -21.78
N PHE A 486 -4.14 -12.36 -22.70
CA PHE A 486 -2.69 -12.16 -22.78
C PHE A 486 -2.13 -11.42 -21.57
N CYS A 487 -2.84 -10.41 -21.03
CA CYS A 487 -2.43 -9.73 -19.80
C CYS A 487 -2.39 -10.70 -18.61
N ALA A 488 -3.39 -11.59 -18.48
CA ALA A 488 -3.40 -12.62 -17.45
C ALA A 488 -2.21 -13.58 -17.58
N LEU A 489 -1.87 -13.99 -18.81
CA LEU A 489 -0.66 -14.80 -19.07
C LEU A 489 0.62 -14.05 -18.70
N GLN A 490 0.75 -12.78 -19.09
CA GLN A 490 1.91 -11.93 -18.79
C GLN A 490 2.13 -11.82 -17.28
N LEU A 491 1.06 -11.53 -16.52
CA LEU A 491 1.09 -11.48 -15.06
C LEU A 491 1.49 -12.84 -14.48
N PHE A 492 0.95 -13.94 -14.98
CA PHE A 492 1.26 -15.28 -14.49
C PHE A 492 2.74 -15.64 -14.71
N LEU A 493 3.27 -15.41 -15.93
CA LEU A 493 4.68 -15.64 -16.26
C LEU A 493 5.61 -14.77 -15.42
N ARG A 494 5.22 -13.52 -15.15
CA ARG A 494 5.99 -12.61 -14.30
C ARG A 494 6.18 -13.15 -12.89
N GLU A 495 5.14 -13.73 -12.29
CA GLU A 495 5.22 -14.31 -10.94
C GLU A 495 6.07 -15.59 -10.89
N LEU A 496 6.23 -16.32 -12.00
CA LEU A 496 7.11 -17.50 -12.06
C LEU A 496 8.60 -17.14 -11.99
N ARG A 497 8.99 -15.87 -12.19
CA ARG A 497 10.37 -15.40 -11.99
C ARG A 497 10.80 -15.44 -10.51
N MET A 498 9.83 -15.42 -9.61
CA MET A 498 10.09 -15.51 -8.17
C MET A 498 10.66 -16.87 -7.78
N SER A 499 11.50 -16.90 -6.74
CA SER A 499 12.10 -18.15 -6.27
C SER A 499 11.05 -19.25 -6.00
N TYR A 500 11.23 -20.41 -6.63
CA TYR A 500 10.37 -21.59 -6.47
C TYR A 500 10.33 -22.10 -5.01
N ARG A 501 11.32 -21.76 -4.19
CA ARG A 501 11.32 -22.08 -2.74
C ARG A 501 10.09 -21.48 -2.07
N TYR A 502 9.74 -20.25 -2.44
CA TYR A 502 8.70 -19.46 -1.82
C TYR A 502 7.39 -19.41 -2.61
N GLY A 503 7.39 -19.78 -3.89
CA GLY A 503 6.16 -19.87 -4.71
C GLY A 503 5.49 -21.24 -4.64
N ARG A 504 4.17 -21.30 -4.80
CA ARG A 504 3.42 -22.53 -5.05
C ARG A 504 2.42 -22.33 -6.17
N ILE A 505 2.31 -23.34 -7.04
CA ILE A 505 1.27 -23.40 -8.06
C ILE A 505 0.15 -24.29 -7.55
N ILE A 506 -1.05 -23.74 -7.54
CA ILE A 506 -2.26 -24.40 -7.09
C ILE A 506 -3.14 -24.62 -8.30
N VAL A 507 -3.53 -25.87 -8.52
CA VAL A 507 -4.41 -26.26 -9.62
C VAL A 507 -5.75 -26.67 -9.02
N GLU A 508 -6.81 -25.95 -9.37
CA GLU A 508 -8.17 -26.23 -8.92
C GLU A 508 -8.99 -26.72 -10.11
N CYS A 509 -9.60 -27.91 -9.96
CA CYS A 509 -10.36 -28.58 -11.00
C CYS A 509 -11.74 -28.93 -10.47
N PRO A 510 -12.67 -27.96 -10.50
CA PRO A 510 -14.07 -28.26 -10.23
C PRO A 510 -14.62 -29.21 -11.29
N SER A 511 -15.83 -29.75 -11.04
CA SER A 511 -16.51 -30.69 -11.93
C SER A 511 -16.72 -30.15 -13.35
N ASP A 512 -16.73 -28.82 -13.49
CA ASP A 512 -16.80 -28.11 -14.76
C ASP A 512 -15.37 -27.75 -15.23
N ILE A 513 -14.94 -28.32 -16.37
CA ILE A 513 -13.59 -28.14 -16.94
C ILE A 513 -13.35 -26.65 -17.26
N ASP A 514 -14.38 -25.94 -17.66
CA ASP A 514 -14.32 -24.52 -18.00
C ASP A 514 -14.07 -23.62 -16.78
N GLN A 515 -14.28 -24.16 -15.58
CA GLN A 515 -13.98 -23.49 -14.32
C GLN A 515 -12.62 -23.89 -13.74
N ALA A 516 -11.90 -24.80 -14.41
CA ALA A 516 -10.55 -25.15 -14.00
C ALA A 516 -9.61 -23.94 -14.12
N LYS A 517 -8.71 -23.82 -13.15
CA LYS A 517 -7.79 -22.69 -13.05
C LYS A 517 -6.47 -23.09 -12.42
N ILE A 518 -5.43 -22.37 -12.80
CA ILE A 518 -4.09 -22.47 -12.24
C ILE A 518 -3.82 -21.15 -11.53
N SER A 519 -3.32 -21.20 -10.31
CA SER A 519 -3.00 -20.00 -9.53
C SER A 519 -1.59 -20.08 -8.99
N TYR A 520 -0.87 -18.97 -9.04
CA TYR A 520 0.39 -18.79 -8.33
C TYR A 520 0.11 -18.18 -6.95
N TYR A 521 0.76 -18.70 -5.92
CA TYR A 521 0.63 -18.24 -4.55
C TYR A 521 2.01 -18.07 -3.90
N LEU A 522 2.28 -16.86 -3.38
CA LEU A 522 3.51 -16.56 -2.65
C LEU A 522 3.41 -17.03 -1.19
N MET A 523 4.15 -18.10 -0.85
CA MET A 523 4.21 -18.65 0.49
C MET A 523 5.09 -17.84 1.45
N ASN A 524 6.13 -17.15 0.97
CA ASN A 524 6.94 -16.27 1.83
C ASN A 524 6.94 -14.81 1.36
N PRO A 525 5.94 -14.01 1.76
CA PRO A 525 5.87 -12.59 1.40
C PRO A 525 7.00 -11.74 2.00
N ALA A 526 7.67 -12.18 3.06
CA ALA A 526 8.75 -11.41 3.66
C ALA A 526 10.01 -11.34 2.79
N SER A 527 10.13 -12.20 1.78
CA SER A 527 11.18 -12.06 0.76
C SER A 527 11.15 -10.71 0.05
N GLN A 528 9.97 -10.09 -0.08
CA GLN A 528 9.81 -8.75 -0.67
C GLN A 528 10.21 -7.60 0.27
N LEU A 529 10.53 -7.92 1.53
CA LEU A 529 10.94 -6.96 2.54
C LEU A 529 12.47 -6.91 2.71
N CYS A 530 13.21 -7.87 2.14
CA CYS A 530 14.67 -7.94 2.28
C CYS A 530 15.34 -6.68 1.71
N ASP A 531 15.09 -6.36 0.44
CA ASP A 531 15.66 -5.17 -0.22
C ASP A 531 15.29 -3.88 0.50
N LEU A 532 14.07 -3.82 1.02
CA LEU A 532 13.56 -2.67 1.76
C LEU A 532 14.31 -2.51 3.08
N ILE A 533 14.51 -3.59 3.83
CA ILE A 533 15.24 -3.59 5.10
C ILE A 533 16.72 -3.26 4.88
N GLU A 534 17.35 -3.88 3.88
CA GLU A 534 18.78 -3.73 3.62
C GLU A 534 19.16 -2.32 3.13
N GLN A 535 18.30 -1.69 2.32
CA GLN A 535 18.61 -0.38 1.72
C GLN A 535 18.15 0.80 2.57
N SER A 536 17.07 0.64 3.35
CA SER A 536 16.53 1.74 4.15
C SER A 536 17.43 2.11 5.32
N LYS A 537 17.41 3.39 5.71
CA LYS A 537 18.04 3.84 6.96
C LYS A 537 17.35 3.19 8.16
N SER A 538 16.02 3.16 8.16
CA SER A 538 15.21 2.57 9.23
C SER A 538 13.82 2.23 8.69
N LEU A 539 13.27 1.12 9.18
CA LEU A 539 11.93 0.64 8.86
C LEU A 539 11.05 0.66 10.11
N ILE A 540 9.95 1.41 10.06
CA ILE A 540 8.95 1.45 11.13
C ILE A 540 7.68 0.76 10.65
N LEU A 541 7.38 -0.41 11.20
CA LEU A 541 6.12 -1.12 11.05
C LEU A 541 5.21 -0.75 12.23
N ILE A 542 4.13 -0.02 11.97
CA ILE A 542 3.22 0.44 13.02
C ILE A 542 1.77 0.09 12.71
N GLY A 543 1.01 -0.29 13.74
CA GLY A 543 -0.39 -0.67 13.59
C GLY A 543 -1.18 -0.57 14.89
N GLY A 544 -2.51 -0.54 14.76
CA GLY A 544 -3.42 -0.50 15.92
C GLY A 544 -3.54 -1.82 16.67
N THR A 545 -3.26 -2.92 15.97
CA THR A 545 -3.52 -4.31 16.43
C THR A 545 -2.43 -5.24 15.89
N MET A 546 -1.18 -4.97 16.27
CA MET A 546 -0.03 -5.75 15.81
C MET A 546 0.12 -7.08 16.54
N GLU A 547 -0.52 -7.25 17.70
CA GLU A 547 -0.43 -8.50 18.45
C GLU A 547 -1.33 -9.61 17.88
N PRO A 548 -0.85 -10.87 17.84
CA PRO A 548 0.50 -11.33 18.24
C PRO A 548 1.58 -11.07 17.16
N SER A 549 2.66 -10.36 17.50
CA SER A 549 3.70 -9.99 16.51
C SER A 549 4.85 -10.99 16.37
N ASP A 550 4.94 -12.01 17.23
CA ASP A 550 6.05 -12.98 17.25
C ASP A 550 6.21 -13.72 15.93
N THR A 551 5.09 -14.06 15.28
CA THR A 551 5.12 -14.75 13.98
C THR A 551 5.72 -13.85 12.89
N LEU A 552 5.44 -12.54 12.93
CA LEU A 552 6.03 -11.58 12.00
C LEU A 552 7.55 -11.47 12.23
N ILE A 553 7.98 -11.37 13.50
CA ILE A 553 9.39 -11.32 13.87
C ILE A 553 10.14 -12.58 13.42
N ASP A 554 9.59 -13.76 13.70
CA ASP A 554 10.16 -15.05 13.28
C ASP A 554 10.32 -15.15 11.75
N ILE A 555 9.34 -14.60 11.02
CA ILE A 555 9.37 -14.57 9.55
C ILE A 555 10.46 -13.62 9.05
N LEU A 556 10.54 -12.40 9.59
CA LEU A 556 11.55 -11.41 9.20
C LEU A 556 12.96 -11.86 9.56
N ALA A 557 13.18 -12.35 10.78
CA ALA A 557 14.46 -12.83 11.26
C ALA A 557 15.08 -13.88 10.34
N ARG A 558 14.30 -14.90 9.95
CA ARG A 558 14.81 -15.98 9.09
C ARG A 558 14.88 -15.58 7.62
N SER A 559 13.90 -14.82 7.12
CA SER A 559 13.80 -14.52 5.68
C SER A 559 14.76 -13.39 5.28
N CYS A 560 14.88 -12.37 6.13
CA CYS A 560 15.69 -11.17 5.89
C CYS A 560 17.04 -11.23 6.64
N LYS A 561 17.34 -12.33 7.34
CA LYS A 561 18.60 -12.56 8.09
C LYS A 561 18.93 -11.46 9.11
N ILE A 562 17.91 -10.89 9.73
CA ILE A 562 18.07 -9.88 10.79
C ILE A 562 18.20 -10.55 12.16
N ASP A 563 18.98 -9.95 13.06
CA ASP A 563 19.08 -10.34 14.47
C ASP A 563 18.00 -9.60 15.28
N PRO A 564 16.97 -10.30 15.80
CA PRO A 564 15.88 -9.63 16.53
C PRO A 564 16.31 -8.88 17.79
N GLU A 565 17.43 -9.23 18.41
CA GLU A 565 17.90 -8.55 19.63
C GLU A 565 18.69 -7.29 19.31
N LYS A 566 19.43 -7.30 18.19
CA LYS A 566 20.27 -6.16 17.78
C LYS A 566 19.53 -5.22 16.84
N ASP A 567 18.82 -5.73 15.86
CA ASP A 567 18.32 -4.95 14.72
C ASP A 567 16.89 -4.46 14.92
N LEU A 568 16.16 -5.05 15.86
CA LEU A 568 14.72 -4.86 16.01
C LEU A 568 14.35 -4.30 17.39
N ILE A 569 13.46 -3.30 17.40
CA ILE A 569 12.82 -2.77 18.60
C ILE A 569 11.32 -3.08 18.51
N ARG A 570 10.85 -3.97 19.38
CA ARG A 570 9.42 -4.25 19.56
C ARG A 570 8.87 -3.50 20.75
N ARG A 571 7.77 -2.76 20.58
CA ARG A 571 7.02 -2.14 21.68
C ARG A 571 5.51 -2.19 21.42
N SER A 572 4.76 -2.55 22.45
CA SER A 572 3.30 -2.40 22.49
C SER A 572 2.95 -1.34 23.52
N PHE A 573 2.24 -0.31 23.08
CA PHE A 573 1.83 0.81 23.93
C PHE A 573 0.45 0.55 24.54
N GLY A 574 0.24 1.06 25.75
CA GLY A 574 -1.07 1.05 26.39
C GLY A 574 -2.08 1.97 25.68
N HIS A 575 -3.26 2.11 26.28
CA HIS A 575 -4.29 3.01 25.77
C HIS A 575 -4.34 4.32 26.58
N VAL A 576 -4.83 5.42 25.97
CA VAL A 576 -5.03 6.72 26.63
C VAL A 576 -6.16 6.75 27.67
N ILE A 577 -6.92 5.67 27.79
CA ILE A 577 -8.08 5.61 28.70
C ILE A 577 -7.63 5.15 30.08
N GLU A 578 -8.40 5.55 31.09
CA GLU A 578 -8.24 5.05 32.45
C GLU A 578 -8.72 3.60 32.55
N LYS A 579 -8.13 2.81 33.45
CA LYS A 579 -8.45 1.38 33.63
C LYS A 579 -9.94 1.13 33.82
N LYS A 580 -10.64 2.01 34.56
CA LYS A 580 -12.08 1.90 34.82
C LYS A 580 -12.96 2.06 33.57
N GLN A 581 -12.46 2.61 32.45
CA GLN A 581 -13.24 2.87 31.23
C GLN A 581 -13.34 1.65 30.30
N LEU A 582 -12.62 0.57 30.60
CA LEU A 582 -12.67 -0.66 29.84
C LEU A 582 -13.00 -1.83 30.76
N LEU A 583 -13.98 -2.62 30.39
CA LEU A 583 -14.21 -3.94 30.97
C LEU A 583 -14.00 -4.99 29.88
N ALA A 584 -13.06 -5.91 30.06
CA ALA A 584 -13.00 -7.11 29.23
C ALA A 584 -13.44 -8.32 30.08
N VAL A 585 -14.34 -9.16 29.56
CA VAL A 585 -14.84 -10.32 30.28
C VAL A 585 -14.94 -11.54 29.37
N THR A 586 -14.43 -12.68 29.84
CA THR A 586 -14.65 -13.98 29.17
C THR A 586 -15.83 -14.68 29.81
N ILE A 587 -16.80 -15.14 29.01
CA ILE A 587 -17.91 -15.98 29.49
C ILE A 587 -17.80 -17.33 28.79
N THR A 588 -17.51 -18.37 29.58
CA THR A 588 -17.20 -19.71 29.08
C THR A 588 -18.26 -20.75 29.41
N ASN A 589 -19.11 -20.49 30.40
CA ASN A 589 -20.14 -21.43 30.87
C ASN A 589 -21.50 -20.75 31.06
N VAL A 590 -22.56 -21.47 30.66
CA VAL A 590 -23.96 -21.09 30.86
C VAL A 590 -24.74 -22.31 31.33
N ASP A 591 -25.43 -22.20 32.45
CA ASP A 591 -26.22 -23.29 33.06
C ASP A 591 -25.44 -24.60 33.20
N LYS A 592 -24.19 -24.50 33.71
CA LYS A 592 -23.24 -25.61 33.89
C LYS A 592 -22.78 -26.26 32.57
N LYS A 593 -23.04 -25.66 31.41
CA LYS A 593 -22.61 -26.12 30.10
C LYS A 593 -21.60 -25.16 29.48
N ASN A 594 -20.52 -25.71 28.95
CA ASN A 594 -19.48 -24.91 28.32
C ASN A 594 -19.93 -24.38 26.95
N LEU A 595 -19.64 -23.12 26.67
CA LEU A 595 -19.81 -22.48 25.37
C LEU A 595 -18.64 -22.88 24.47
N ILE A 596 -18.89 -23.78 23.51
CA ILE A 596 -17.86 -24.25 22.58
C ILE A 596 -18.37 -24.08 21.15
N PHE A 597 -17.76 -23.17 20.40
CA PHE A 597 -18.15 -22.83 19.03
C PHE A 597 -17.20 -23.41 17.98
N THR A 598 -16.74 -24.66 18.18
CA THR A 598 -16.00 -25.40 17.14
C THR A 598 -16.93 -25.77 15.98
N TYR A 599 -16.37 -26.06 14.80
CA TYR A 599 -17.15 -26.41 13.60
C TYR A 599 -18.19 -27.52 13.87
N GLU A 600 -17.79 -28.55 14.61
CA GLU A 600 -18.65 -29.69 14.98
C GLU A 600 -19.75 -29.34 15.98
N LYS A 601 -19.49 -28.41 16.92
CA LYS A 601 -20.38 -28.14 18.06
C LYS A 601 -21.26 -26.91 17.88
N ARG A 602 -20.88 -25.99 16.99
CA ARG A 602 -21.57 -24.69 16.81
C ARG A 602 -22.98 -24.82 16.23
N GLU A 603 -23.26 -25.88 15.49
CA GLU A 603 -24.59 -26.12 14.91
C GLU A 603 -25.54 -26.90 15.82
N ASN A 604 -25.04 -27.37 16.98
CA ASN A 604 -25.85 -28.11 17.94
C ASN A 604 -26.96 -27.22 18.50
N PRO A 605 -28.24 -27.66 18.48
CA PRO A 605 -29.37 -26.85 18.95
C PRO A 605 -29.21 -26.35 20.38
N THR A 606 -28.60 -27.16 21.26
CA THR A 606 -28.31 -26.76 22.65
C THR A 606 -27.33 -25.59 22.72
N THR A 607 -26.23 -25.63 21.95
CA THR A 607 -25.23 -24.55 21.91
C THR A 607 -25.85 -23.25 21.38
N LEU A 608 -26.67 -23.34 20.33
CA LEU A 608 -27.37 -22.20 19.75
C LEU A 608 -28.33 -21.56 20.78
N LYS A 609 -29.11 -22.39 21.51
CA LYS A 609 -30.01 -21.91 22.57
C LYS A 609 -29.24 -21.21 23.71
N LEU A 610 -28.12 -21.79 24.16
CA LEU A 610 -27.27 -21.16 25.18
C LEU A 610 -26.72 -19.82 24.69
N LEU A 611 -26.28 -19.73 23.43
CA LEU A 611 -25.83 -18.47 22.83
C LEU A 611 -26.95 -17.42 22.79
N MET A 612 -28.17 -17.82 22.39
CA MET A 612 -29.33 -16.92 22.39
C MET A 612 -29.62 -16.37 23.80
N THR A 613 -29.65 -17.23 24.81
CA THR A 613 -29.82 -16.82 26.22
C THR A 613 -28.71 -15.86 26.66
N THR A 614 -27.46 -16.18 26.31
CA THR A 614 -26.28 -15.36 26.63
C THR A 614 -26.40 -13.95 26.04
N LEU A 615 -26.64 -13.86 24.74
CA LEU A 615 -26.76 -12.57 24.04
C LEU A 615 -27.94 -11.76 24.56
N THR A 616 -29.05 -12.41 24.89
CA THR A 616 -30.25 -11.74 25.43
C THR A 616 -29.93 -11.09 26.79
N GLN A 617 -29.35 -11.84 27.73
CA GLN A 617 -29.04 -11.31 29.07
C GLN A 617 -27.96 -10.21 29.05
N ILE A 618 -26.98 -10.32 28.14
CA ILE A 618 -25.98 -9.26 27.95
C ILE A 618 -26.66 -8.01 27.38
N ALA A 619 -27.48 -8.16 26.33
CA ALA A 619 -28.14 -7.04 25.66
C ALA A 619 -29.11 -6.28 26.59
N GLU A 620 -29.69 -6.94 27.60
CA GLU A 620 -30.54 -6.30 28.61
C GLU A 620 -29.77 -5.30 29.49
N VAL A 621 -28.48 -5.55 29.74
CA VAL A 621 -27.65 -4.73 30.63
C VAL A 621 -26.85 -3.68 29.87
N VAL A 622 -26.50 -3.94 28.61
CA VAL A 622 -25.71 -3.02 27.79
C VAL A 622 -26.56 -1.81 27.37
N PRO A 623 -26.16 -0.56 27.71
CA PRO A 623 -26.83 0.64 27.20
C PRO A 623 -26.51 0.87 25.72
N HIS A 624 -27.39 1.58 24.99
CA HIS A 624 -27.12 2.00 23.61
C HIS A 624 -26.76 0.83 22.67
N GLY A 625 -25.80 1.04 21.75
CA GLY A 625 -25.37 0.08 20.75
C GLY A 625 -24.56 -1.08 21.32
N MET A 626 -24.93 -2.30 20.92
CA MET A 626 -24.17 -3.53 21.13
C MET A 626 -23.87 -4.17 19.78
N VAL A 627 -22.60 -4.54 19.55
CA VAL A 627 -22.17 -5.22 18.33
C VAL A 627 -21.72 -6.64 18.66
N VAL A 628 -22.24 -7.63 17.95
CA VAL A 628 -21.92 -9.05 18.13
C VAL A 628 -21.25 -9.56 16.87
N PHE A 629 -19.99 -9.96 17.00
CA PHE A 629 -19.21 -10.51 15.91
C PHE A 629 -19.28 -12.04 15.90
N PHE A 630 -19.75 -12.57 14.78
CA PHE A 630 -19.73 -14.00 14.46
C PHE A 630 -18.50 -14.35 13.62
N PRO A 631 -17.98 -15.58 13.72
CA PRO A 631 -16.77 -16.00 13.03
C PRO A 631 -16.97 -16.24 11.52
N SER A 632 -18.21 -16.43 11.07
CA SER A 632 -18.52 -16.57 9.64
C SER A 632 -19.99 -16.27 9.33
N TYR A 633 -20.26 -15.85 8.09
CA TYR A 633 -21.63 -15.69 7.57
C TYR A 633 -22.45 -16.98 7.70
N SER A 634 -21.86 -18.13 7.37
CA SER A 634 -22.55 -19.42 7.47
C SER A 634 -23.04 -19.72 8.89
N PHE A 635 -22.24 -19.39 9.91
CA PHE A 635 -22.67 -19.59 11.30
C PHE A 635 -23.74 -18.57 11.72
N LEU A 636 -23.60 -17.30 11.31
CA LEU A 636 -24.63 -16.27 11.55
C LEU A 636 -25.97 -16.65 10.90
N ASP A 637 -25.94 -17.11 9.64
CA ASP A 637 -27.13 -17.57 8.92
C ASP A 637 -27.76 -18.78 9.63
N THR A 638 -26.94 -19.74 10.08
CA THR A 638 -27.42 -20.90 10.82
C THR A 638 -28.09 -20.50 12.14
N PHE A 639 -27.49 -19.56 12.89
CA PHE A 639 -28.03 -19.07 14.15
C PHE A 639 -29.36 -18.34 13.95
N THR A 640 -29.46 -17.52 12.92
CA THR A 640 -30.67 -16.70 12.63
C THR A 640 -31.80 -17.49 11.99
N GLN A 641 -31.51 -18.57 11.26
CA GLN A 641 -32.51 -19.45 10.66
C GLN A 641 -33.05 -20.49 11.63
N LYS A 642 -32.20 -21.08 12.48
CA LYS A 642 -32.59 -22.17 13.39
C LYS A 642 -33.28 -21.68 14.67
N LEU A 643 -33.19 -20.39 15.00
CA LEU A 643 -33.77 -19.84 16.23
C LEU A 643 -34.64 -18.61 15.97
N PRO A 644 -35.73 -18.43 16.73
CA PRO A 644 -36.57 -17.24 16.62
C PRO A 644 -35.84 -16.01 17.19
N MET A 645 -35.59 -15.02 16.33
CA MET A 645 -34.92 -13.77 16.71
C MET A 645 -35.78 -12.82 17.55
N ASN A 646 -37.05 -13.17 17.77
CA ASN A 646 -38.03 -12.38 18.54
C ASN A 646 -37.54 -12.06 19.96
N LEU A 647 -36.77 -12.96 20.58
CA LEU A 647 -36.22 -12.74 21.93
C LEU A 647 -35.25 -11.55 21.96
N LEU A 648 -34.31 -11.49 21.02
CA LEU A 648 -33.36 -10.39 20.91
C LEU A 648 -34.04 -9.09 20.47
N GLN A 649 -34.98 -9.18 19.52
CA GLN A 649 -35.73 -8.02 19.03
C GLN A 649 -36.58 -7.34 20.11
N LYS A 650 -37.10 -8.11 21.07
CA LYS A 650 -37.82 -7.57 22.23
C LYS A 650 -36.91 -6.70 23.08
N VAL A 651 -35.68 -7.14 23.32
CA VAL A 651 -34.69 -6.38 24.11
C VAL A 651 -34.24 -5.13 23.34
N LYS A 652 -33.70 -5.28 22.13
CA LYS A 652 -33.21 -4.18 21.29
C LYS A 652 -33.57 -4.39 19.81
N PRO A 653 -33.86 -3.32 19.05
CA PRO A 653 -33.90 -3.35 17.60
C PRO A 653 -32.69 -4.08 17.02
N LEU A 654 -32.93 -5.08 16.18
CA LEU A 654 -31.92 -6.00 15.67
C LEU A 654 -31.61 -5.71 14.20
N LEU A 655 -30.33 -5.54 13.88
CA LEU A 655 -29.80 -5.46 12.52
C LEU A 655 -28.80 -6.59 12.30
N ILE A 656 -28.83 -7.18 11.11
CA ILE A 656 -28.03 -8.37 10.78
C ILE A 656 -27.28 -8.13 9.48
N GLU A 657 -25.97 -8.24 9.53
CA GLU A 657 -25.09 -8.18 8.36
C GLU A 657 -25.28 -9.43 7.49
N LYS A 658 -25.55 -9.20 6.21
CA LYS A 658 -25.50 -10.18 5.11
C LYS A 658 -24.39 -9.80 4.12
N ARG A 659 -23.92 -10.76 3.32
CA ARG A 659 -22.86 -10.52 2.30
C ARG A 659 -23.17 -9.34 1.36
N ASN A 660 -24.43 -9.19 0.97
CA ASN A 660 -24.90 -8.11 0.07
C ASN A 660 -25.64 -7.01 0.83
N SER A 661 -25.23 -6.70 2.08
CA SER A 661 -25.91 -5.66 2.87
C SER A 661 -25.86 -4.29 2.20
N PRO A 662 -26.97 -3.54 2.19
CA PRO A 662 -26.98 -2.18 1.68
C PRO A 662 -26.08 -1.30 2.57
N LYS A 663 -25.46 -0.27 1.97
CA LYS A 663 -24.62 0.69 2.71
C LYS A 663 -25.41 1.41 3.82
N THR A 664 -26.73 1.52 3.68
CA THR A 664 -27.65 2.15 4.64
C THR A 664 -27.82 1.37 5.95
N LEU A 665 -27.47 0.08 5.99
CA LEU A 665 -27.63 -0.75 7.19
C LEU A 665 -26.88 -0.17 8.39
N PHE A 666 -25.64 0.29 8.18
CA PHE A 666 -24.87 0.92 9.24
C PHE A 666 -25.47 2.25 9.69
N THR A 667 -25.96 3.07 8.76
CA THR A 667 -26.64 4.33 9.09
C THR A 667 -27.87 4.10 9.96
N ASN A 668 -28.68 3.09 9.61
CA ASN A 668 -29.86 2.70 10.38
C ASN A 668 -29.47 2.22 11.79
N PHE A 669 -28.44 1.36 11.89
CA PHE A 669 -27.90 0.95 13.19
C PHE A 669 -27.43 2.16 14.00
N ALA A 670 -26.67 3.07 13.40
CA ALA A 670 -26.10 4.23 14.08
C ALA A 670 -27.16 5.18 14.63
N ASN A 671 -28.29 5.33 13.93
CA ASN A 671 -29.42 6.13 14.40
C ASN A 671 -30.12 5.46 15.58
N LEU A 672 -30.34 4.15 15.51
CA LEU A 672 -31.02 3.39 16.58
C LEU A 672 -30.13 3.21 17.82
N ALA A 673 -28.83 3.02 17.64
CA ALA A 673 -27.87 2.82 18.72
C ALA A 673 -27.79 4.03 19.68
N ARG A 674 -27.93 5.25 19.14
CA ARG A 674 -27.93 6.50 19.92
C ARG A 674 -29.21 6.73 20.74
N THR A 675 -30.25 5.92 20.53
CA THR A 675 -31.47 6.00 21.34
C THR A 675 -31.23 5.43 22.75
N LYS A 676 -32.09 5.76 23.71
CA LYS A 676 -32.03 5.18 25.07
C LYS A 676 -32.23 3.66 25.06
N ARG A 677 -33.07 3.14 24.17
CA ARG A 677 -33.26 1.70 23.98
C ARG A 677 -32.01 1.05 23.39
N GLY A 678 -31.33 1.75 22.50
CA GLY A 678 -30.15 1.27 21.79
C GLY A 678 -30.50 0.29 20.67
N ALA A 679 -29.48 -0.36 20.10
CA ALA A 679 -29.63 -1.30 18.99
C ALA A 679 -28.62 -2.45 19.10
N LEU A 680 -28.97 -3.59 18.51
CA LEU A 680 -28.11 -4.77 18.41
C LEU A 680 -27.72 -4.98 16.95
N LEU A 681 -26.43 -5.06 16.67
CA LEU A 681 -25.89 -5.40 15.35
C LEU A 681 -25.21 -6.76 15.40
N LEU A 682 -25.71 -7.72 14.64
CA LEU A 682 -24.99 -8.98 14.39
C LEU A 682 -24.15 -8.80 13.12
N ALA A 683 -22.84 -8.85 13.27
CA ALA A 683 -21.85 -8.67 12.21
C ALA A 683 -20.93 -9.88 12.12
N VAL A 684 -20.12 -9.95 11.08
CA VAL A 684 -19.16 -11.03 10.85
C VAL A 684 -17.73 -10.51 10.90
N ILE A 685 -16.83 -11.23 11.56
CA ILE A 685 -15.39 -10.92 11.57
C ILE A 685 -14.81 -11.08 10.15
N GLY A 686 -14.07 -10.08 9.68
CA GLY A 686 -13.63 -9.98 8.29
C GLY A 686 -14.75 -9.60 7.31
N GLY A 687 -15.95 -9.31 7.81
CA GLY A 687 -17.05 -8.73 7.05
C GLY A 687 -16.87 -7.24 6.80
N LYS A 688 -17.75 -6.67 5.97
CA LYS A 688 -17.68 -5.28 5.52
C LYS A 688 -17.84 -4.29 6.67
N LEU A 689 -18.63 -4.64 7.69
CA LEU A 689 -18.84 -3.79 8.85
C LEU A 689 -17.75 -3.95 9.93
N SER A 690 -16.99 -5.06 9.88
CA SER A 690 -15.85 -5.28 10.79
C SER A 690 -14.57 -4.60 10.31
N GLU A 691 -14.45 -4.32 9.01
CA GLU A 691 -13.34 -3.58 8.42
C GLU A 691 -13.72 -2.12 8.14
N GLY A 692 -12.91 -1.17 8.61
CA GLY A 692 -13.03 0.25 8.24
C GLY A 692 -14.10 1.08 8.97
N ILE A 693 -14.96 0.47 9.80
CA ILE A 693 -15.96 1.18 10.60
C ILE A 693 -15.47 1.41 12.04
N ASN A 694 -15.85 2.55 12.62
CA ASN A 694 -15.56 2.90 14.01
C ASN A 694 -16.86 2.90 14.82
N PHE A 695 -16.87 2.21 15.96
CA PHE A 695 -18.02 2.15 16.87
C PHE A 695 -17.79 3.05 18.08
N SER A 696 -17.64 4.35 17.84
CA SER A 696 -17.38 5.33 18.90
C SER A 696 -18.62 5.59 19.74
N ASP A 697 -18.41 5.90 21.02
CA ASP A 697 -19.44 6.39 21.92
C ASP A 697 -20.67 5.45 22.00
N GLU A 698 -21.88 6.00 21.83
CA GLU A 698 -23.14 5.25 21.94
C GLU A 698 -23.28 4.18 20.84
N LEU A 699 -22.48 4.24 19.78
CA LEU A 699 -22.55 3.26 18.68
C LEU A 699 -22.12 1.86 19.11
N GLY A 700 -21.25 1.74 20.12
CA GLY A 700 -20.70 0.47 20.55
C GLY A 700 -20.29 0.46 22.01
N ARG A 701 -21.24 0.58 22.95
CA ARG A 701 -20.93 0.47 24.38
C ARG A 701 -20.50 -0.93 24.79
N ALA A 702 -20.89 -1.94 24.02
CA ALA A 702 -20.30 -3.27 24.13
C ALA A 702 -20.05 -3.92 22.77
N VAL A 703 -18.93 -4.65 22.69
CA VAL A 703 -18.63 -5.59 21.60
C VAL A 703 -18.56 -6.99 22.18
N ALA A 704 -19.32 -7.92 21.60
CA ALA A 704 -19.27 -9.33 21.93
C ALA A 704 -18.67 -10.12 20.77
N VAL A 705 -17.75 -11.04 21.05
CA VAL A 705 -17.11 -11.92 20.06
C VAL A 705 -17.56 -13.35 20.32
N VAL A 706 -18.28 -13.94 19.36
CA VAL A 706 -18.75 -15.33 19.43
C VAL A 706 -17.71 -16.26 18.84
N GLY A 707 -17.19 -17.19 19.64
CA GLY A 707 -16.22 -18.17 19.18
C GLY A 707 -14.89 -17.56 18.75
N LEU A 708 -14.14 -18.34 17.97
CA LEU A 708 -12.86 -17.96 17.39
C LEU A 708 -12.91 -18.16 15.85
N PRO A 709 -12.62 -17.12 15.04
CA PRO A 709 -12.68 -17.15 13.57
C PRO A 709 -11.47 -17.85 12.94
N TYR A 710 -11.26 -19.13 13.28
CA TYR A 710 -10.22 -19.91 12.63
C TYR A 710 -10.51 -20.07 11.13
N LEU A 711 -9.47 -19.92 10.30
CA LEU A 711 -9.55 -20.12 8.86
C LEU A 711 -9.98 -21.55 8.51
N ASN A 712 -10.56 -21.76 7.34
CA ASN A 712 -11.02 -23.09 6.96
C ASN A 712 -9.84 -24.06 6.76
N SER A 713 -9.73 -25.06 7.63
CA SER A 713 -8.69 -26.10 7.58
C SER A 713 -8.79 -27.00 6.34
N SER A 714 -9.91 -27.02 5.62
CA SER A 714 -10.04 -27.78 4.37
C SER A 714 -9.39 -27.09 3.16
N SER A 715 -9.10 -25.78 3.24
CA SER A 715 -8.49 -25.01 2.15
C SER A 715 -7.10 -25.56 1.78
N ILE A 716 -6.90 -25.81 0.48
CA ILE A 716 -5.62 -26.30 -0.07
C ILE A 716 -4.50 -25.29 0.20
N VAL A 717 -4.77 -24.01 -0.07
CA VAL A 717 -3.85 -22.89 0.17
C VAL A 717 -3.39 -22.89 1.63
N LEU A 718 -4.33 -22.98 2.56
CA LEU A 718 -4.01 -22.96 3.99
C LEU A 718 -3.19 -24.18 4.39
N LYS A 719 -3.59 -25.39 3.99
CA LYS A 719 -2.83 -26.62 4.30
C LYS A 719 -1.39 -26.52 3.83
N GLU A 720 -1.17 -26.05 2.61
CA GLU A 720 0.18 -25.90 2.08
C GLU A 720 0.95 -24.78 2.80
N LYS A 721 0.29 -23.66 3.13
CA LYS A 721 0.88 -22.60 3.95
C LYS A 721 1.31 -23.11 5.33
N LEU A 722 0.49 -23.92 6.00
CA LEU A 722 0.82 -24.48 7.30
C LEU A 722 2.01 -25.45 7.22
N LYS A 723 2.06 -26.29 6.18
CA LYS A 723 3.22 -27.16 5.90
C LYS A 723 4.48 -26.35 5.64
N PHE A 724 4.38 -25.30 4.80
CA PHE A 724 5.48 -24.39 4.53
C PHE A 724 6.01 -23.77 5.82
N MET A 725 5.12 -23.24 6.67
CA MET A 725 5.51 -22.68 7.97
C MET A 725 6.26 -23.71 8.80
N GLN A 726 5.74 -24.94 8.91
CA GLN A 726 6.34 -26.01 9.71
C GLN A 726 7.75 -26.39 9.23
N ASN A 727 7.93 -26.49 7.91
CA ASN A 727 9.20 -26.89 7.32
C ASN A 727 10.28 -25.81 7.46
N GLU A 728 9.91 -24.54 7.28
CA GLU A 728 10.89 -23.42 7.27
C GLU A 728 11.12 -22.80 8.66
N TYR A 729 10.09 -22.77 9.53
CA TYR A 729 10.12 -22.07 10.82
C TYR A 729 9.96 -23.01 12.02
N GLY A 730 9.89 -24.33 11.79
CA GLY A 730 9.86 -25.37 12.81
C GLY A 730 8.47 -25.95 13.12
N PRO A 731 8.39 -27.10 13.81
CA PRO A 731 7.17 -27.93 13.85
C PRO A 731 5.93 -27.26 14.45
N LYS A 732 6.09 -26.28 15.34
CA LYS A 732 4.97 -25.56 15.99
C LYS A 732 4.56 -24.28 15.26
N SER A 733 5.33 -23.81 14.29
CA SER A 733 5.10 -22.52 13.62
C SER A 733 3.79 -22.47 12.84
N GLY A 734 3.37 -23.59 12.23
CA GLY A 734 2.09 -23.70 11.53
C GLY A 734 0.91 -23.44 12.47
N ALA A 735 0.91 -24.09 13.65
CA ALA A 735 -0.13 -23.88 14.65
C ALA A 735 -0.12 -22.43 15.19
N LYS A 736 1.07 -21.88 15.47
CA LYS A 736 1.23 -20.47 15.87
C LYS A 736 0.69 -19.50 14.82
N TYR A 737 1.02 -19.70 13.54
CA TYR A 737 0.53 -18.87 12.44
C TYR A 737 -1.00 -18.93 12.32
N TYR A 738 -1.58 -20.13 12.45
CA TYR A 738 -3.01 -20.32 12.38
C TYR A 738 -3.76 -19.62 13.53
N GLU A 739 -3.22 -19.70 14.75
CA GLU A 739 -3.74 -18.98 15.92
C GLU A 739 -3.55 -17.46 15.81
N ALA A 740 -2.38 -17.01 15.36
CA ALA A 740 -2.10 -15.59 15.16
C ALA A 740 -3.07 -14.96 14.16
N LYS A 741 -3.35 -15.62 13.02
CA LYS A 741 -4.34 -15.13 12.05
C LYS A 741 -5.75 -15.01 12.63
N CYS A 742 -6.16 -15.97 13.45
CA CYS A 742 -7.43 -15.91 14.17
C CYS A 742 -7.47 -14.71 15.13
N MET A 743 -6.42 -14.51 15.92
CA MET A 743 -6.35 -13.46 16.94
C MET A 743 -6.20 -12.06 16.35
N HIS A 744 -5.48 -11.88 15.25
CA HIS A 744 -5.44 -10.59 14.55
C HIS A 744 -6.84 -10.15 14.11
N ALA A 745 -7.66 -11.06 13.58
CA ALA A 745 -9.02 -10.74 13.14
C ALA A 745 -9.94 -10.34 14.33
N ILE A 746 -9.78 -11.01 15.48
CA ILE A 746 -10.47 -10.64 16.73
C ILE A 746 -10.00 -9.26 17.21
N ASN A 747 -8.69 -9.07 17.34
CA ASN A 747 -8.07 -7.83 17.84
C ASN A 747 -8.48 -6.63 16.99
N GLN A 748 -8.50 -6.80 15.66
CA GLN A 748 -8.97 -5.77 14.72
C GLN A 748 -10.45 -5.43 14.92
N SER A 749 -11.29 -6.39 15.28
CA SER A 749 -12.72 -6.16 15.49
C SER A 749 -12.98 -5.46 16.83
N ILE A 750 -12.33 -5.90 17.91
CA ILE A 750 -12.52 -5.33 19.26
C ILE A 750 -11.79 -4.00 19.45
N GLY A 751 -10.66 -3.78 18.79
CA GLY A 751 -9.88 -2.54 18.85
C GLY A 751 -10.58 -1.31 18.25
N ARG A 752 -11.82 -1.46 17.78
CA ARG A 752 -12.63 -0.42 17.13
C ARG A 752 -13.62 0.28 18.04
N VAL A 753 -13.76 -0.21 19.27
CA VAL A 753 -14.82 0.17 20.22
C VAL A 753 -14.48 1.39 21.08
N ILE A 754 -13.20 1.78 21.15
CA ILE A 754 -12.74 2.95 21.91
C ILE A 754 -11.99 3.88 20.95
N ARG A 755 -12.37 5.16 20.90
CA ARG A 755 -11.81 6.11 19.92
C ARG A 755 -11.18 7.38 20.48
N HIS A 756 -11.45 7.72 21.73
CA HIS A 756 -10.83 8.86 22.37
C HIS A 756 -10.73 8.67 23.87
N ARG A 757 -9.93 9.51 24.53
CA ARG A 757 -9.66 9.45 25.98
C ARG A 757 -10.93 9.42 26.85
N LYS A 758 -12.02 10.08 26.44
CA LYS A 758 -13.28 10.13 27.20
C LYS A 758 -14.25 8.97 26.92
N ASP A 759 -13.87 8.02 26.07
CA ASP A 759 -14.76 6.92 25.66
C ASP A 759 -14.69 5.76 26.66
N HIS A 760 -15.69 4.89 26.66
CA HIS A 760 -15.71 3.68 27.50
C HIS A 760 -16.53 2.58 26.81
N ALA A 761 -16.10 1.34 27.02
CA ALA A 761 -16.74 0.19 26.41
C ALA A 761 -16.48 -1.10 27.17
N ALA A 762 -17.36 -2.09 26.97
CA ALA A 762 -17.16 -3.45 27.40
C ALA A 762 -16.83 -4.39 26.22
N ILE A 763 -15.90 -5.31 26.42
CA ILE A 763 -15.54 -6.38 25.48
C ILE A 763 -15.93 -7.71 26.11
N VAL A 764 -16.77 -8.49 25.42
CA VAL A 764 -17.24 -9.78 25.89
C VAL A 764 -16.75 -10.88 24.96
N LEU A 765 -15.94 -11.81 25.48
CA LEU A 765 -15.39 -12.93 24.71
C LEU A 765 -16.16 -14.21 25.06
N LEU A 766 -16.83 -14.80 24.07
CA LEU A 766 -17.75 -15.93 24.25
C LEU A 766 -17.18 -17.21 23.62
N ASP A 767 -16.37 -17.95 24.36
CA ASP A 767 -15.92 -19.32 24.04
C ASP A 767 -15.06 -19.85 25.21
N LEU A 768 -15.17 -21.13 25.54
CA LEU A 768 -14.30 -21.78 26.52
C LEU A 768 -12.81 -21.62 26.21
N ARG A 769 -12.44 -21.56 24.92
CA ARG A 769 -11.04 -21.45 24.50
C ARG A 769 -10.37 -20.13 24.91
N TYR A 770 -11.13 -19.09 25.25
CA TYR A 770 -10.56 -17.84 25.76
C TYR A 770 -9.97 -17.96 27.18
N GLU A 771 -10.21 -19.06 27.91
CA GLU A 771 -9.51 -19.37 29.17
C GLU A 771 -8.07 -19.83 28.96
N LYS A 772 -7.71 -20.25 27.75
CA LYS A 772 -6.36 -20.75 27.47
C LYS A 772 -5.37 -19.59 27.53
N GLU A 773 -4.33 -19.76 28.33
CA GLU A 773 -3.26 -18.76 28.49
C GLU A 773 -2.63 -18.34 27.15
N GLN A 774 -2.48 -19.28 26.22
CA GLN A 774 -1.95 -19.02 24.87
C GLN A 774 -2.81 -18.02 24.10
N VAL A 775 -4.15 -18.14 24.19
CA VAL A 775 -5.10 -17.25 23.51
C VAL A 775 -5.11 -15.88 24.16
N ILE A 776 -5.06 -15.82 25.50
CA ILE A 776 -5.03 -14.56 26.26
C ILE A 776 -3.78 -13.75 25.92
N ARG A 777 -2.61 -14.40 25.84
CA ARG A 777 -1.34 -13.75 25.49
C ARG A 777 -1.36 -13.11 24.09
N CYS A 778 -2.25 -13.54 23.19
CA CYS A 778 -2.40 -12.96 21.87
C CYS A 778 -3.34 -11.73 21.83
N LEU A 779 -4.01 -11.38 22.93
CA LEU A 779 -4.77 -10.13 23.03
C LEU A 779 -3.82 -8.94 23.20
N PRO A 780 -4.20 -7.70 22.86
CA PRO A 780 -3.40 -6.52 23.16
C PRO A 780 -3.20 -6.33 24.67
N CYS A 781 -2.02 -5.89 25.09
CA CYS A 781 -1.63 -5.74 26.50
C CYS A 781 -2.64 -4.88 27.30
N TRP A 782 -3.15 -3.81 26.70
CA TRP A 782 -4.12 -2.92 27.34
C TRP A 782 -5.47 -3.61 27.64
N ILE A 783 -5.87 -4.61 26.84
CA ILE A 783 -7.06 -5.44 27.09
C ILE A 783 -6.76 -6.52 28.13
N GLN A 784 -5.61 -7.20 28.02
CA GLN A 784 -5.21 -8.26 28.96
C GLN A 784 -5.25 -7.77 30.42
N SER A 785 -4.80 -6.54 30.66
CA SER A 785 -4.77 -5.96 32.02
C SER A 785 -6.15 -5.73 32.66
N GLN A 786 -7.22 -5.70 31.86
CA GLN A 786 -8.61 -5.51 32.31
C GLN A 786 -9.48 -6.74 32.05
N LEU A 787 -8.87 -7.89 31.74
CA LEU A 787 -9.59 -9.12 31.44
C LEU A 787 -10.03 -9.83 32.73
N HIS A 788 -11.33 -10.03 32.87
CA HIS A 788 -11.94 -10.78 33.96
C HIS A 788 -12.49 -12.12 33.45
N HIS A 789 -12.16 -13.20 34.14
CA HIS A 789 -12.73 -14.51 33.86
C HIS A 789 -14.02 -14.70 34.65
N ALA A 790 -15.17 -14.67 33.95
CA ALA A 790 -16.45 -14.91 34.60
C ALA A 790 -16.64 -16.42 34.85
N MET A 791 -17.08 -16.77 36.05
CA MET A 791 -17.36 -18.17 36.41
C MET A 791 -18.55 -18.74 35.61
N ASP A 792 -19.54 -17.90 35.35
CA ASP A 792 -20.75 -18.22 34.59
C ASP A 792 -21.36 -16.96 33.97
N LEU A 793 -22.44 -17.13 33.19
CA LEU A 793 -23.20 -16.02 32.60
C LEU A 793 -23.67 -14.99 33.63
N LYS A 794 -24.16 -15.45 34.80
CA LYS A 794 -24.71 -14.54 35.82
C LYS A 794 -23.62 -13.62 36.37
N ASN A 795 -22.44 -14.17 36.65
CA ASN A 795 -21.29 -13.40 37.09
C ASN A 795 -20.83 -12.41 36.01
N GLY A 796 -20.75 -12.83 34.74
CA GLY A 796 -20.38 -11.95 33.62
C GLY A 796 -21.36 -10.77 33.44
N VAL A 797 -22.67 -11.04 33.50
CA VAL A 797 -23.73 -10.02 33.42
C VAL A 797 -23.65 -9.05 34.60
N GLU A 798 -23.31 -9.53 35.80
CA GLU A 798 -23.15 -8.69 36.98
C GLU A 798 -21.92 -7.77 36.87
N HIS A 799 -20.80 -8.24 36.32
CA HIS A 799 -19.65 -7.38 36.00
C HIS A 799 -20.05 -6.27 35.02
N LEU A 800 -20.79 -6.60 33.95
CA LEU A 800 -21.30 -5.61 32.99
C LEU A 800 -22.21 -4.59 33.66
N ARG A 801 -23.12 -5.03 34.53
CA ARG A 801 -24.07 -4.15 35.23
C ARG A 801 -23.33 -3.15 36.12
N ARG A 802 -22.34 -3.63 36.89
CA ARG A 802 -21.52 -2.77 37.75
C ARG A 802 -20.72 -1.75 36.94
N PHE A 803 -20.12 -2.19 35.83
CA PHE A 803 -19.35 -1.34 34.94
C PHE A 803 -20.20 -0.20 34.35
N PHE A 804 -21.34 -0.51 33.73
CA PHE A 804 -22.18 0.55 33.15
C PHE A 804 -22.83 1.44 34.19
N LYS A 805 -23.12 0.92 35.40
CA LYS A 805 -23.59 1.74 36.51
C LYS A 805 -22.54 2.76 36.94
N SER A 806 -21.29 2.35 37.15
CA SER A 806 -20.21 3.27 37.55
C SER A 806 -19.87 4.30 36.47
N MET A 807 -19.95 3.93 35.19
CA MET A 807 -19.76 4.87 34.08
C MET A 807 -20.89 5.91 33.96
N ASN A 808 -22.12 5.57 34.36
CA ASN A 808 -23.21 6.53 34.40
C ASN A 808 -23.11 7.49 35.60
N GLU A 809 -22.73 6.98 36.78
CA GLU A 809 -22.56 7.78 38.00
C GLU A 809 -21.38 8.76 37.91
N SER A 810 -20.37 8.47 37.09
CA SER A 810 -19.24 9.37 36.85
C SER A 810 -19.52 10.50 35.83
N LYS A 811 -20.69 10.47 35.16
CA LYS A 811 -21.13 11.53 34.22
C LYS A 811 -22.09 12.54 34.87
N SER A 812 -22.71 12.19 35.99
CA SER A 812 -23.49 13.08 36.86
C SER A 812 -22.57 13.78 37.85
#